data_AF-A0A090I9M3-F1
#
_entry.id   AF-A0A090I9M3-F1
#
_cell.length_a   1.000
_cell.length_b   1.000
_cell.length_c   1.000
_cell.angle_alpha   90.00
_cell.angle_beta   90.00
_cell.angle_gamma   90.00
#
_symmetry.space_group_name_H-M   'P 1'
#
loop_
_entity.id
_entity.type
_entity.pdbx_description
1 polymer ?
#
loop_
_entity_poly.entity_id
_entity_poly.type
_entity_poly.pdbx_seq_one_letter_code
_entity_poly.pdbx_strand_id
1 'polypeptide(L)'
;MSSGSINKKNLTETDIITKFIMPSIKSAGWDDMSQIRQEVALRDGKVIVRGQVGMRKTVKKADIVLYHKPSMPLAVVEAKANKHQVGKGIQQGLDYARLLDIPFIFSSNGDGYIFHDKTKLGTSEDNQLESQIRLEDFPSPDELWKKFCIWKGYTEAQLPIITQDYYDDGSGKSPRYYQLQAINKTVEAISAGKNRALLVMATGTGKTYTAFQIIWRLWKAKAKKRILFLADRNILVDQTRLNDFQPFDTAMTKITGRTVDPSFEIHLALYQALTGPEESQKAYKQVDPNFFDLIIIDECHRGSAAENSAWREILEYFKSAAQVGLTATPKETDEVSNSDYFGDPVYTYSLKEGIEDGFLAPYKVVRVDLDVDLQGWRPTKDQTDNNGELIQDRIYNQKDFDRTMVIDERTELVAKTITDYLKRTDPMSKTIVFCNDIDHAERMRRAIANLNPEQMAKNDKYVMKITGDDELGKGQLDNFINPKKAYPVIATTSELMTTGVDAKTCKLVVLDQNIKSMTKFKQIIGRGTRIDDRYGKLWFTILDFKKATELFADERFDGTPEKVIKTTPEIIEDETVDLEEMETEASTEESGEISGAESEEQTGEINDPTGIYEPKGDGEWEDETPKMVKYHVSGVSVSKIAERVQYYDSDGKLVTESFKDYTRKTMHKQFSSLDAFVKRWNEADRKEAVIKELELAGIIWSALEDEVGKEMDPFDLICHVVYDQPPLTRKERVENVKKRNYFTKYSETAQQVLGNLLVKYADEGVQEIENIQVLKVKPFDEMGRPLEIIKKGFGDKNGYLQAVSELEQEIYQSA
;
A
#
# COMPACT_ATOMS: atom_id res chain seq x y z
N MET A 1 51.35 -19.34 -26.03
CA MET A 1 49.97 -19.55 -26.50
C MET A 1 49.23 -18.25 -26.23
N SER A 2 48.83 -17.51 -27.26
CA SER A 2 48.19 -16.21 -27.12
C SER A 2 46.80 -16.37 -26.52
N SER A 3 46.56 -15.79 -25.34
CA SER A 3 45.21 -15.61 -24.80
C SER A 3 44.45 -14.72 -25.79
N GLY A 4 43.50 -15.30 -26.53
CA GLY A 4 42.58 -14.51 -27.34
C GLY A 4 41.88 -13.51 -26.42
N SER A 5 42.07 -12.21 -26.63
CA SER A 5 41.42 -11.19 -25.82
C SER A 5 39.91 -11.33 -26.02
N ILE A 6 39.20 -11.76 -24.98
CA ILE A 6 37.74 -11.87 -24.99
C ILE A 6 37.18 -10.49 -25.34
N ASN A 7 36.42 -10.38 -26.43
CA ASN A 7 35.75 -9.14 -26.78
C ASN A 7 34.57 -8.92 -25.80
N LYS A 8 34.77 -8.06 -24.82
CA LYS A 8 33.79 -7.76 -23.76
C LYS A 8 32.44 -7.27 -24.31
N LYS A 9 32.41 -6.65 -25.49
CA LYS A 9 31.17 -6.12 -26.09
C LYS A 9 30.13 -7.20 -26.40
N ASN A 10 30.56 -8.46 -26.55
CA ASN A 10 29.69 -9.60 -26.82
C ASN A 10 29.21 -10.29 -25.53
N LEU A 11 29.67 -9.85 -24.36
CA LEU A 11 29.31 -10.44 -23.08
C LEU A 11 28.00 -9.87 -22.55
N THR A 12 27.23 -10.73 -21.88
CA THR A 12 26.02 -10.33 -21.16
C THR A 12 26.37 -9.50 -19.92
N GLU A 13 25.40 -8.81 -19.32
CA GLU A 13 25.58 -8.10 -18.05
C GLU A 13 26.04 -9.05 -16.94
N THR A 14 25.44 -10.25 -16.86
CA THR A 14 25.83 -11.31 -15.93
C THR A 14 27.26 -11.79 -16.16
N ASP A 15 27.71 -11.93 -17.41
CA ASP A 15 29.11 -12.24 -17.73
C ASP A 15 30.06 -11.14 -17.24
N ILE A 16 29.68 -9.87 -17.40
CA ILE A 16 30.46 -8.72 -16.94
C ILE A 16 30.60 -8.73 -15.42
N ILE A 17 29.50 -8.96 -14.70
CA ILE A 17 29.49 -9.11 -13.24
C ILE A 17 30.43 -10.24 -12.83
N THR A 18 30.22 -11.43 -13.38
CA THR A 18 30.90 -12.65 -12.94
C THR A 18 32.40 -12.66 -13.27
N LYS A 19 32.79 -12.15 -14.45
CA LYS A 19 34.16 -12.29 -14.97
C LYS A 19 35.06 -11.09 -14.67
N PHE A 20 34.50 -9.92 -14.35
CA PHE A 20 35.30 -8.70 -14.16
C PHE A 20 35.00 -7.99 -12.84
N ILE A 21 33.73 -7.70 -12.54
CA ILE A 21 33.34 -6.92 -11.36
C ILE A 21 33.54 -7.73 -10.07
N MET A 22 32.98 -8.94 -9.98
CA MET A 22 33.10 -9.80 -8.80
C MET A 22 34.55 -10.15 -8.46
N PRO A 23 35.43 -10.52 -9.42
CA PRO A 23 36.85 -10.70 -9.14
C PRO A 23 37.52 -9.45 -8.60
N SER A 24 37.22 -8.27 -9.17
CA SER A 24 37.72 -6.98 -8.70
C SER A 24 37.34 -6.70 -7.23
N ILE A 25 36.05 -6.88 -6.89
CA ILE A 25 35.55 -6.70 -5.52
C ILE A 25 36.21 -7.69 -4.55
N LYS A 26 36.32 -8.97 -4.92
CA LYS A 26 36.95 -10.00 -4.07
C LYS A 26 38.45 -9.74 -3.88
N SER A 27 39.15 -9.30 -4.93
CA SER A 27 40.57 -8.93 -4.85
C SER A 27 40.82 -7.72 -3.95
N ALA A 28 39.85 -6.82 -3.79
CA ALA A 28 39.89 -5.73 -2.83
C ALA A 28 39.64 -6.16 -1.36
N GLY A 29 39.38 -7.46 -1.12
CA GLY A 29 39.27 -8.03 0.22
C GLY A 29 37.85 -8.18 0.78
N TRP A 30 36.81 -8.00 -0.06
CA TRP A 30 35.42 -8.22 0.35
C TRP A 30 35.08 -9.71 0.47
N ASP A 31 34.44 -10.09 1.59
CA ASP A 31 34.03 -11.48 1.83
C ASP A 31 32.70 -11.83 1.11
N ASP A 32 32.74 -12.90 0.32
CA ASP A 32 31.62 -13.32 -0.54
C ASP A 32 30.38 -13.76 0.24
N MET A 33 30.56 -14.31 1.45
CA MET A 33 29.46 -14.92 2.22
C MET A 33 28.80 -13.92 3.16
N SER A 34 29.56 -13.02 3.75
CA SER A 34 29.11 -12.11 4.80
C SER A 34 28.94 -10.66 4.35
N GLN A 35 29.67 -10.21 3.31
CA GLN A 35 29.71 -8.81 2.91
C GLN A 35 29.15 -8.53 1.52
N ILE A 36 29.06 -9.54 0.64
CA ILE A 36 28.54 -9.37 -0.73
C ILE A 36 27.14 -9.98 -0.85
N ARG A 37 26.21 -9.21 -1.40
CA ARG A 37 24.89 -9.70 -1.84
C ARG A 37 24.64 -9.26 -3.26
N GLN A 38 24.27 -10.21 -4.12
CA GLN A 38 23.91 -9.95 -5.51
C GLN A 38 22.38 -9.96 -5.67
N GLU A 39 21.86 -9.27 -6.68
CA GLU A 39 20.44 -9.27 -7.05
C GLU A 39 19.53 -8.89 -5.86
N VAL A 40 19.85 -7.78 -5.20
CA VAL A 40 19.17 -7.35 -3.97
C VAL A 40 17.86 -6.65 -4.32
N ALA A 41 16.75 -7.30 -3.99
CA ALA A 41 15.42 -6.71 -4.11
C ALA A 41 15.15 -5.75 -2.96
N LEU A 42 15.19 -4.45 -3.22
CA LEU A 42 14.86 -3.41 -2.24
C LEU A 42 13.36 -3.10 -2.20
N ARG A 43 12.66 -3.36 -3.31
CA ARG A 43 11.23 -3.14 -3.49
C ARG A 43 10.60 -4.38 -4.09
N ASP A 44 9.32 -4.53 -3.82
CA ASP A 44 8.46 -5.59 -4.31
C ASP A 44 7.72 -5.18 -5.60
N GLY A 45 7.60 -3.87 -5.84
CA GLY A 45 6.99 -3.29 -7.03
C GLY A 45 5.53 -2.89 -6.82
N LYS A 46 5.18 -1.66 -7.21
CA LYS A 46 3.84 -1.08 -7.01
C LYS A 46 2.76 -1.99 -7.60
N VAL A 47 1.73 -2.26 -6.81
CA VAL A 47 0.49 -2.88 -7.30
C VAL A 47 -0.41 -1.79 -7.89
N ILE A 48 -0.87 -2.00 -9.11
CA ILE A 48 -1.86 -1.17 -9.80
C ILE A 48 -3.19 -1.91 -9.77
N VAL A 49 -4.28 -1.17 -9.56
CA VAL A 49 -5.63 -1.73 -9.43
C VAL A 49 -6.58 -0.99 -10.35
N ARG A 50 -7.28 -1.73 -11.21
CA ARG A 50 -8.34 -1.20 -12.08
C ARG A 50 -9.47 -2.22 -12.19
N GLY A 51 -10.71 -1.74 -12.07
CA GLY A 51 -11.89 -2.62 -12.01
C GLY A 51 -11.82 -3.62 -10.84
N GLN A 52 -11.72 -4.91 -11.19
CA GLN A 52 -11.57 -6.05 -10.25
C GLN A 52 -10.20 -6.74 -10.39
N VAL A 53 -9.27 -6.14 -11.14
CA VAL A 53 -7.96 -6.72 -11.45
C VAL A 53 -6.87 -5.91 -10.77
N GLY A 54 -5.87 -6.61 -10.24
CA GLY A 54 -4.67 -6.01 -9.66
C GLY A 54 -3.43 -6.66 -10.23
N MET A 55 -2.43 -5.85 -10.60
CA MET A 55 -1.18 -6.32 -11.19
C MET A 55 0.01 -5.62 -10.54
N ARG A 56 1.09 -6.36 -10.35
CA ARG A 56 2.33 -5.86 -9.75
C ARG A 56 3.32 -5.45 -10.83
N LYS A 57 3.85 -4.23 -10.75
CA LYS A 57 4.95 -3.79 -11.62
C LYS A 57 6.23 -4.55 -11.27
N THR A 58 7.01 -4.91 -12.28
CA THR A 58 8.36 -5.42 -12.04
C THR A 58 9.29 -4.27 -11.71
N VAL A 59 10.10 -4.43 -10.67
CA VAL A 59 11.15 -3.49 -10.28
C VAL A 59 12.52 -4.11 -10.48
N LYS A 60 13.47 -3.29 -10.90
CA LYS A 60 14.87 -3.72 -11.00
C LYS A 60 15.46 -3.91 -9.61
N LYS A 61 16.36 -4.89 -9.49
CA LYS A 61 17.14 -5.16 -8.29
C LYS A 61 18.48 -4.42 -8.38
N ALA A 62 19.07 -4.13 -7.23
CA ALA A 62 20.45 -3.66 -7.19
C ALA A 62 21.37 -4.84 -7.53
N ASP A 63 22.29 -4.66 -8.48
CA ASP A 63 23.09 -5.78 -8.98
C ASP A 63 23.98 -6.35 -7.86
N ILE A 64 24.63 -5.46 -7.09
CA ILE A 64 25.43 -5.83 -5.92
C ILE A 64 25.25 -4.78 -4.82
N VAL A 65 25.04 -5.24 -3.58
CA VAL A 65 25.14 -4.42 -2.37
C VAL A 65 26.26 -4.96 -1.50
N LEU A 66 27.13 -4.06 -1.06
CA LEU A 66 28.28 -4.34 -0.22
C LEU A 66 27.99 -3.92 1.22
N TYR A 67 28.32 -4.78 2.17
CA TYR A 67 27.98 -4.65 3.58
C TYR A 67 29.22 -4.71 4.46
N HIS A 68 29.32 -3.82 5.44
CA HIS A 68 30.30 -4.00 6.53
C HIS A 68 29.93 -5.24 7.36
N LYS A 69 28.64 -5.31 7.69
CA LYS A 69 27.92 -6.38 8.39
C LYS A 69 26.52 -6.50 7.79
N PRO A 70 25.79 -7.62 7.96
CA PRO A 70 24.45 -7.80 7.40
C PRO A 70 23.46 -6.65 7.67
N SER A 71 23.60 -5.94 8.80
CA SER A 71 22.79 -4.78 9.20
C SER A 71 23.28 -3.43 8.67
N MET A 72 24.39 -3.39 7.95
CA MET A 72 25.13 -2.17 7.59
C MET A 72 25.57 -2.20 6.13
N PRO A 73 24.68 -1.82 5.19
CA PRO A 73 25.09 -1.58 3.81
C PRO A 73 26.08 -0.40 3.75
N LEU A 74 27.05 -0.48 2.85
CA LEU A 74 28.05 0.56 2.60
C LEU A 74 28.01 1.08 1.18
N ALA A 75 27.85 0.20 0.19
CA ALA A 75 27.90 0.58 -1.21
C ALA A 75 26.92 -0.21 -2.09
N VAL A 76 26.51 0.40 -3.20
CA VAL A 76 25.81 -0.27 -4.30
C VAL A 76 26.73 -0.27 -5.52
N VAL A 77 26.78 -1.39 -6.23
CA VAL A 77 27.45 -1.50 -7.53
C VAL A 77 26.40 -1.83 -8.59
N GLU A 78 26.28 -0.97 -9.60
CA GLU A 78 25.41 -1.14 -10.76
C GLU A 78 26.24 -1.51 -11.99
N ALA A 79 26.02 -2.73 -12.48
CA ALA A 79 26.64 -3.25 -13.67
C ALA A 79 25.80 -2.93 -14.91
N LYS A 80 26.46 -2.84 -16.06
CA LYS A 80 25.83 -2.77 -17.38
C LYS A 80 26.62 -3.62 -18.37
N ALA A 81 25.96 -4.14 -19.40
CA ALA A 81 26.69 -4.77 -20.51
C ALA A 81 27.75 -3.82 -21.11
N ASN A 82 28.91 -4.34 -21.52
CA ASN A 82 30.07 -3.55 -21.94
C ASN A 82 29.81 -2.61 -23.15
N LYS A 83 28.79 -2.90 -23.97
CA LYS A 83 28.32 -2.02 -25.05
C LYS A 83 27.83 -0.65 -24.55
N HIS A 84 27.60 -0.48 -23.26
CA HIS A 84 27.19 0.76 -22.63
C HIS A 84 28.37 1.50 -21.99
N GLN A 85 28.21 2.80 -21.76
CA GLN A 85 29.19 3.60 -21.02
C GLN A 85 29.31 3.14 -19.56
N VAL A 86 30.52 3.29 -18.99
CA VAL A 86 30.83 2.89 -17.59
C VAL A 86 29.85 3.51 -16.58
N GLY A 87 29.52 4.79 -16.75
CA GLY A 87 28.64 5.53 -15.84
C GLY A 87 27.13 5.34 -16.07
N LYS A 88 26.69 4.50 -17.03
CA LYS A 88 25.26 4.37 -17.40
C LYS A 88 24.36 4.01 -16.22
N GLY A 89 24.88 3.30 -15.21
CA GLY A 89 24.12 2.87 -14.04
C GLY A 89 24.10 3.86 -12.87
N ILE A 90 24.79 5.01 -12.92
CA ILE A 90 24.94 5.89 -11.76
C ILE A 90 23.60 6.39 -11.21
N GLN A 91 22.68 6.83 -12.07
CA GLN A 91 21.37 7.33 -11.63
C GLN A 91 20.54 6.23 -10.96
N GLN A 92 20.57 5.01 -11.51
CA GLN A 92 19.93 3.84 -10.89
C GLN A 92 20.56 3.51 -9.53
N GLY A 93 21.89 3.57 -9.43
CA GLY A 93 22.62 3.35 -8.19
C GLY A 93 22.34 4.42 -7.13
N LEU A 94 22.14 5.67 -7.53
CA LEU A 94 21.77 6.78 -6.63
C LEU A 94 20.39 6.57 -5.99
N ASP A 95 19.44 6.01 -6.73
CA ASP A 95 18.12 5.66 -6.21
C ASP A 95 18.22 4.54 -5.16
N TYR A 96 18.96 3.47 -5.45
CA TYR A 96 19.19 2.40 -4.47
C TYR A 96 19.95 2.87 -3.24
N ALA A 97 20.97 3.72 -3.43
CA ALA A 97 21.73 4.29 -2.33
C ALA A 97 20.89 5.20 -1.44
N ARG A 98 19.88 5.89 -2.00
CA ARG A 98 18.90 6.67 -1.22
C ARG A 98 18.06 5.78 -0.32
N LEU A 99 17.55 4.66 -0.83
CA LEU A 99 16.76 3.70 -0.04
C LEU A 99 17.61 3.09 1.09
N LEU A 100 18.86 2.75 0.80
CA LEU A 100 19.78 2.14 1.77
C LEU A 100 20.49 3.14 2.70
N ASP A 101 20.30 4.45 2.49
CA ASP A 101 21.00 5.54 3.21
C ASP A 101 22.53 5.38 3.24
N ILE A 102 23.11 5.14 2.07
CA ILE A 102 24.55 4.91 1.90
C ILE A 102 25.22 5.97 0.98
N PRO A 103 26.50 6.28 1.21
CA PRO A 103 27.19 7.34 0.48
C PRO A 103 27.95 6.87 -0.77
N PHE A 104 28.22 5.56 -0.91
CA PHE A 104 29.11 5.04 -1.97
C PHE A 104 28.31 4.34 -3.08
N ILE A 105 28.50 4.79 -4.31
CA ILE A 105 27.85 4.21 -5.49
C ILE A 105 28.89 3.95 -6.56
N PHE A 106 28.89 2.75 -7.12
CA PHE A 106 29.77 2.37 -8.22
C PHE A 106 28.92 2.01 -9.43
N SER A 107 29.28 2.48 -10.62
CA SER A 107 28.73 1.96 -11.87
C SER A 107 29.85 1.39 -12.74
N SER A 108 29.62 0.23 -13.35
CA SER A 108 30.62 -0.46 -14.16
C SER A 108 30.01 -1.11 -15.39
N ASN A 109 30.82 -1.20 -16.44
CA ASN A 109 30.55 -2.01 -17.63
C ASN A 109 31.63 -3.10 -17.86
N GLY A 110 32.49 -3.34 -16.85
CA GLY A 110 33.62 -4.26 -16.89
C GLY A 110 34.95 -3.67 -17.37
N ASP A 111 35.03 -2.39 -17.77
CA ASP A 111 36.32 -1.73 -18.10
C ASP A 111 36.92 -0.91 -16.95
N GLY A 112 36.10 -0.58 -15.95
CA GLY A 112 36.47 0.19 -14.76
C GLY A 112 35.20 0.57 -14.00
N TYR A 113 35.28 1.53 -13.09
CA TYR A 113 34.12 2.09 -12.39
C TYR A 113 34.05 3.59 -12.54
N ILE A 114 32.82 4.12 -12.60
CA ILE A 114 32.54 5.47 -12.08
C ILE A 114 32.16 5.30 -10.62
N PHE A 115 32.93 5.93 -9.73
CA PHE A 115 32.70 5.95 -8.29
C PHE A 115 32.16 7.31 -7.87
N HIS A 116 30.93 7.31 -7.34
CA HIS A 116 30.27 8.45 -6.74
C HIS A 116 30.39 8.35 -5.21
N ASP A 117 31.07 9.33 -4.60
CA ASP A 117 31.39 9.40 -3.17
C ASP A 117 30.69 10.60 -2.51
N LYS A 118 29.53 10.36 -1.89
CA LYS A 118 28.77 11.43 -1.20
C LYS A 118 29.46 11.95 0.05
N THR A 119 30.50 11.29 0.58
CA THR A 119 31.20 11.79 1.77
C THR A 119 32.03 13.03 1.47
N LYS A 120 32.23 13.35 0.19
CA LYS A 120 32.88 14.58 -0.26
C LYS A 120 31.91 15.77 -0.43
N LEU A 121 30.60 15.55 -0.27
CA LEU A 121 29.63 16.62 -0.44
C LEU A 121 29.83 17.70 0.64
N GLY A 122 30.13 18.92 0.23
CA GLY A 122 30.29 20.06 1.15
C GLY A 122 31.68 20.18 1.79
N THR A 123 32.69 19.43 1.31
CA THR A 123 34.09 19.65 1.70
C THR A 123 34.75 20.70 0.79
N SER A 124 35.62 21.53 1.37
CA SER A 124 36.22 22.70 0.68
C SER A 124 37.36 22.37 -0.28
N GLU A 125 37.90 21.14 -0.27
CA GLU A 125 39.18 20.84 -0.90
C GLU A 125 39.13 20.11 -2.25
N ASP A 126 38.01 19.50 -2.65
CA ASP A 126 37.76 19.06 -4.03
C ASP A 126 36.35 18.45 -4.10
N ASN A 127 35.37 19.26 -4.51
CA ASN A 127 33.95 18.89 -4.66
C ASN A 127 33.70 17.85 -5.79
N GLN A 128 34.71 17.08 -6.16
CA GLN A 128 34.62 16.01 -7.15
C GLN A 128 33.95 14.77 -6.52
N LEU A 129 32.62 14.73 -6.64
CA LEU A 129 31.79 13.61 -6.19
C LEU A 129 32.00 12.36 -7.04
N GLU A 130 32.27 12.51 -8.34
CA GLU A 130 32.42 11.40 -9.27
C GLU A 130 33.84 11.31 -9.84
N SER A 131 34.39 10.10 -9.77
CA SER A 131 35.74 9.80 -10.27
C SER A 131 35.72 8.48 -11.04
N GLN A 132 36.61 8.35 -12.02
CA GLN A 132 36.82 7.09 -12.72
C GLN A 132 37.97 6.34 -12.07
N ILE A 133 37.73 5.08 -11.68
CA ILE A 133 38.74 4.20 -11.08
C ILE A 133 38.88 2.91 -11.90
N ARG A 134 40.06 2.29 -11.87
CA ARG A 134 40.30 1.01 -12.55
C ARG A 134 39.69 -0.14 -11.73
N LEU A 135 39.63 -1.33 -12.32
CA LEU A 135 39.11 -2.51 -11.62
C LEU A 135 39.99 -2.91 -10.43
N GLU A 136 41.30 -2.77 -10.56
CA GLU A 136 42.28 -3.05 -9.52
C GLU A 136 42.31 -2.02 -8.38
N ASP A 137 41.73 -0.83 -8.59
CA ASP A 137 41.68 0.25 -7.60
C ASP A 137 40.37 0.24 -6.79
N PHE A 138 39.61 -0.86 -6.81
CA PHE A 138 38.36 -0.96 -6.06
C PHE A 138 38.62 -0.86 -4.55
N PRO A 139 37.92 0.01 -3.79
CA PRO A 139 38.20 0.20 -2.37
C PRO A 139 37.94 -1.05 -1.52
N SER A 140 38.78 -1.24 -0.51
CA SER A 140 38.64 -2.31 0.48
C SER A 140 37.48 -2.05 1.45
N PRO A 141 36.96 -3.09 2.14
CA PRO A 141 35.91 -2.93 3.16
C PRO A 141 36.30 -1.94 4.27
N ASP A 142 37.55 -2.00 4.74
CA ASP A 142 38.04 -1.16 5.82
C ASP A 142 38.15 0.31 5.42
N GLU A 143 38.53 0.60 4.18
CA GLU A 143 38.60 1.96 3.66
C GLU A 143 37.22 2.61 3.58
N LEU A 144 36.24 1.89 2.99
CA LEU A 144 34.86 2.40 2.92
C LEU A 144 34.25 2.51 4.32
N TRP A 145 34.52 1.57 5.21
CA TRP A 145 34.02 1.62 6.59
C TRP A 145 34.54 2.85 7.35
N LYS A 146 35.85 3.13 7.26
CA LYS A 146 36.45 4.32 7.89
C LYS A 146 35.82 5.61 7.36
N LYS A 147 35.68 5.74 6.04
CA LYS A 147 35.02 6.90 5.43
C LYS A 147 33.56 7.01 5.87
N PHE A 148 32.84 5.90 5.95
CA PHE A 148 31.45 5.87 6.39
C PHE A 148 31.29 6.34 7.84
N CYS A 149 32.14 5.85 8.76
CA CYS A 149 32.13 6.29 10.16
C CYS A 149 32.37 7.80 10.29
N ILE A 150 33.32 8.36 9.51
CA ILE A 150 33.58 9.81 9.48
C ILE A 150 32.36 10.55 8.94
N TRP A 151 31.79 10.09 7.83
CA TRP A 151 30.61 10.72 7.20
C TRP A 151 29.39 10.74 8.12
N LYS A 152 29.16 9.65 8.87
CA LYS A 152 28.10 9.57 9.88
C LYS A 152 28.44 10.28 11.20
N GLY A 153 29.70 10.65 11.42
CA GLY A 153 30.16 11.27 12.66
C GLY A 153 30.18 10.32 13.86
N TYR A 154 30.42 9.02 13.65
CA TYR A 154 30.46 8.05 14.74
C TYR A 154 31.71 8.18 15.60
N THR A 155 31.52 8.13 16.92
CA THR A 155 32.61 8.06 17.90
C THR A 155 32.95 6.61 18.25
N GLU A 156 34.18 6.37 18.71
CA GLU A 156 34.62 5.03 19.12
C GLU A 156 33.74 4.42 20.22
N ALA A 157 33.21 5.25 21.13
CA ALA A 157 32.32 4.81 22.20
C ALA A 157 30.95 4.32 21.68
N GLN A 158 30.49 4.82 20.53
CA GLN A 158 29.22 4.41 19.93
C GLN A 158 29.34 3.13 19.11
N LEU A 159 30.51 2.85 18.53
CA LEU A 159 30.71 1.74 17.59
C LEU A 159 30.29 0.37 18.15
N PRO A 160 30.56 -0.02 19.42
CA PRO A 160 30.08 -1.30 19.95
C PRO A 160 28.55 -1.43 19.96
N ILE A 161 27.83 -0.31 20.15
CA ILE A 161 26.36 -0.27 20.15
C ILE A 161 25.85 -0.27 18.71
N ILE A 162 26.40 0.59 17.88
CA ILE A 162 26.02 0.74 16.47
C ILE A 162 26.31 -0.56 15.72
N THR A 163 27.44 -1.23 15.92
CA THR A 163 27.80 -2.45 15.17
C THR A 163 27.22 -3.75 15.74
N GLN A 164 26.35 -3.67 16.76
CA GLN A 164 25.70 -4.84 17.33
C GLN A 164 24.79 -5.52 16.30
N ASP A 165 24.92 -6.84 16.17
CA ASP A 165 24.18 -7.64 15.20
C ASP A 165 22.69 -7.78 15.57
N TYR A 166 21.85 -7.96 14.55
CA TYR A 166 20.44 -8.30 14.72
C TYR A 166 20.27 -9.69 15.33
N TYR A 167 19.07 -9.96 15.82
CA TYR A 167 18.64 -11.34 16.01
C TYR A 167 18.35 -11.96 14.65
N ASP A 168 18.96 -13.10 14.38
CA ASP A 168 18.70 -13.96 13.23
C ASP A 168 18.17 -15.30 13.75
N ASP A 169 16.98 -15.69 13.31
CA ASP A 169 16.34 -16.97 13.65
C ASP A 169 16.75 -18.09 12.70
N GLY A 170 17.64 -17.82 11.74
CA GLY A 170 18.11 -18.77 10.72
C GLY A 170 17.08 -19.05 9.63
N SER A 171 15.92 -18.40 9.64
CA SER A 171 14.90 -18.54 8.60
C SER A 171 15.26 -17.79 7.30
N GLY A 172 16.31 -16.98 7.33
CA GLY A 172 16.67 -16.06 6.25
C GLY A 172 15.79 -14.81 6.19
N LYS A 173 14.91 -14.59 7.18
CA LYS A 173 14.08 -13.38 7.29
C LYS A 173 14.93 -12.20 7.77
N SER A 174 15.26 -11.30 6.85
CA SER A 174 15.92 -10.03 7.16
C SER A 174 14.93 -8.86 7.26
N PRO A 175 15.28 -7.78 7.98
CA PRO A 175 14.53 -6.53 7.89
C PRO A 175 14.49 -6.03 6.45
N ARG A 176 13.33 -5.50 6.02
CA ARG A 176 13.24 -4.72 4.77
C ARG A 176 14.07 -3.43 4.90
N TYR A 177 14.42 -2.81 3.77
CA TYR A 177 15.30 -1.64 3.77
C TYR A 177 14.82 -0.54 4.73
N TYR A 178 13.51 -0.23 4.75
CA TYR A 178 12.95 0.81 5.60
C TYR A 178 12.97 0.42 7.10
N GLN A 179 12.86 -0.87 7.41
CA GLN A 179 12.99 -1.37 8.79
C GLN A 179 14.45 -1.26 9.23
N LEU A 180 15.40 -1.65 8.36
CA LEU A 180 16.83 -1.49 8.61
C LEU A 180 17.18 -0.02 8.88
N GLN A 181 16.64 0.91 8.09
CA GLN A 181 16.78 2.35 8.32
C GLN A 181 16.21 2.80 9.66
N ALA A 182 14.96 2.44 9.96
CA ALA A 182 14.32 2.77 11.22
C ALA A 182 15.15 2.27 12.42
N ILE A 183 15.59 1.00 12.38
CA ILE A 183 16.36 0.39 13.45
C ILE A 183 17.73 1.08 13.61
N ASN A 184 18.46 1.30 12.51
CA ASN A 184 19.79 1.91 12.54
C ASN A 184 19.73 3.36 13.04
N LYS A 185 18.84 4.19 12.48
CA LYS A 185 18.69 5.59 12.91
C LYS A 185 18.26 5.73 14.37
N THR A 186 17.42 4.83 14.88
CA THR A 186 17.07 4.83 16.32
C THR A 186 18.25 4.42 17.19
N VAL A 187 19.00 3.37 16.83
CA VAL A 187 20.19 2.94 17.58
C VAL A 187 21.27 4.02 17.56
N GLU A 188 21.51 4.65 16.41
CA GLU A 188 22.43 5.79 16.24
C GLU A 188 22.03 6.95 17.15
N ALA A 189 20.75 7.38 17.11
CA ALA A 189 20.23 8.45 17.95
C ALA A 189 20.42 8.18 19.46
N ILE A 190 20.06 6.97 19.92
CA ILE A 190 20.22 6.58 21.32
C ILE A 190 21.70 6.53 21.71
N SER A 191 22.56 6.01 20.83
CA SER A 191 24.01 5.97 21.09
C SER A 191 24.62 7.37 21.20
N ALA A 192 24.05 8.36 20.51
CA ALA A 192 24.45 9.77 20.58
C ALA A 192 23.88 10.51 21.81
N GLY A 193 23.19 9.80 22.71
CA GLY A 193 22.56 10.39 23.89
C GLY A 193 21.22 11.08 23.63
N LYS A 194 20.62 10.92 22.43
CA LYS A 194 19.26 11.39 22.17
C LYS A 194 18.27 10.49 22.91
N ASN A 195 17.83 10.93 24.08
CA ASN A 195 16.94 10.16 24.95
C ASN A 195 15.48 10.13 24.48
N ARG A 196 15.11 10.81 23.39
CA ARG A 196 13.77 10.75 22.80
C ARG A 196 13.86 10.56 21.29
N ALA A 197 13.12 9.59 20.77
CA ALA A 197 13.04 9.31 19.34
C ALA A 197 11.60 8.96 18.94
N LEU A 198 11.20 9.41 17.76
CA LEU A 198 9.90 9.08 17.17
C LEU A 198 10.09 8.32 15.85
N LEU A 199 9.41 7.20 15.70
CA LEU A 199 9.32 6.43 14.46
C LEU A 199 7.89 6.51 13.93
N VAL A 200 7.73 7.04 12.71
CA VAL A 200 6.44 7.08 12.03
C VAL A 200 6.42 5.99 10.97
N MET A 201 5.65 4.93 11.18
CA MET A 201 5.60 3.77 10.30
C MET A 201 4.16 3.34 10.06
N ALA A 202 3.74 3.26 8.80
CA ALA A 202 2.39 2.89 8.43
C ALA A 202 1.97 1.52 8.99
N THR A 203 0.68 1.34 9.26
CA THR A 203 0.14 0.05 9.70
C THR A 203 0.44 -1.04 8.68
N GLY A 204 0.94 -2.18 9.16
CA GLY A 204 1.28 -3.31 8.30
C GLY A 204 2.72 -3.30 7.78
N THR A 205 3.57 -2.38 8.24
CA THR A 205 4.99 -2.30 7.83
C THR A 205 5.95 -3.04 8.76
N GLY A 206 5.46 -3.59 9.88
CA GLY A 206 6.26 -4.40 10.81
C GLY A 206 6.89 -3.61 11.96
N LYS A 207 6.13 -2.72 12.60
CA LYS A 207 6.55 -1.94 13.77
C LYS A 207 7.06 -2.81 14.92
N THR A 208 6.32 -3.87 15.27
CA THR A 208 6.68 -4.80 16.35
C THR A 208 8.03 -5.47 16.12
N TYR A 209 8.27 -5.98 14.91
CA TYR A 209 9.58 -6.53 14.52
C TYR A 209 10.70 -5.48 14.56
N THR A 210 10.41 -4.23 14.16
CA THR A 210 11.36 -3.11 14.23
C THR A 210 11.73 -2.79 15.68
N ALA A 211 10.73 -2.68 16.57
CA ALA A 211 10.92 -2.48 18.00
C ALA A 211 11.73 -3.63 18.63
N PHE A 212 11.42 -4.89 18.28
CA PHE A 212 12.16 -6.05 18.72
C PHE A 212 13.66 -5.94 18.39
N GLN A 213 14.00 -5.62 17.13
CA GLN A 213 15.41 -5.52 16.71
C GLN A 213 16.15 -4.33 17.35
N ILE A 214 15.46 -3.21 17.62
CA ILE A 214 16.02 -2.08 18.37
C ILE A 214 16.36 -2.53 19.81
N ILE A 215 15.40 -3.15 20.50
CA ILE A 215 15.56 -3.66 21.86
C ILE A 215 16.70 -4.68 21.89
N TRP A 216 16.69 -5.65 20.96
CA TRP A 216 17.70 -6.70 20.89
C TRP A 216 19.12 -6.15 20.77
N ARG A 217 19.35 -5.18 19.86
CA ARG A 217 20.67 -4.58 19.68
C ARG A 217 21.13 -3.81 20.90
N LEU A 218 20.28 -2.98 21.49
CA LEU A 218 20.64 -2.20 22.67
C LEU A 218 20.88 -3.11 23.90
N TRP A 219 20.09 -4.19 24.02
CA TRP A 219 20.22 -5.18 25.08
C TRP A 219 21.47 -6.03 24.95
N LYS A 220 21.75 -6.58 23.76
CA LYS A 220 22.95 -7.39 23.50
C LYS A 220 24.25 -6.58 23.59
N ALA A 221 24.22 -5.31 23.17
CA ALA A 221 25.33 -4.39 23.37
C ALA A 221 25.54 -3.99 24.85
N LYS A 222 24.64 -4.41 25.76
CA LYS A 222 24.61 -4.00 27.17
C LYS A 222 24.47 -2.49 27.38
N ALA A 223 23.97 -1.78 26.37
CA ALA A 223 23.72 -0.34 26.44
C ALA A 223 22.45 -0.02 27.23
N LYS A 224 21.46 -0.92 27.18
CA LYS A 224 20.17 -0.81 27.88
C LYS A 224 19.83 -2.17 28.48
N LYS A 225 19.63 -2.24 29.80
CA LYS A 225 19.42 -3.50 30.52
C LYS A 225 17.95 -3.69 30.89
N ARG A 226 17.33 -2.68 31.50
CA ARG A 226 15.93 -2.72 31.93
C ARG A 226 15.05 -2.01 30.91
N ILE A 227 14.13 -2.73 30.31
CA ILE A 227 13.40 -2.28 29.12
C ILE A 227 11.90 -2.45 29.36
N LEU A 228 11.14 -1.38 29.12
CA LEU A 228 9.68 -1.40 29.18
C LEU A 228 9.09 -1.25 27.78
N PHE A 229 8.26 -2.18 27.35
CA PHE A 229 7.45 -2.08 26.13
C PHE A 229 5.99 -1.83 26.52
N LEU A 230 5.47 -0.68 26.11
CA LEU A 230 4.10 -0.25 26.36
C LEU A 230 3.24 -0.43 25.11
N ALA A 231 2.06 -1.01 25.30
CA ALA A 231 1.05 -1.12 24.27
C ALA A 231 -0.35 -0.86 24.82
N ASP A 232 -1.29 -0.56 23.93
CA ASP A 232 -2.64 -0.15 24.30
C ASP A 232 -3.60 -1.32 24.62
N ARG A 233 -3.36 -2.50 24.04
CA ARG A 233 -4.29 -3.63 24.11
C ARG A 233 -3.63 -4.94 24.48
N ASN A 234 -4.31 -5.76 25.29
CA ASN A 234 -3.81 -7.07 25.72
C ASN A 234 -3.36 -7.93 24.53
N ILE A 235 -4.17 -7.99 23.46
CA ILE A 235 -3.86 -8.79 22.28
C ILE A 235 -2.54 -8.39 21.61
N LEU A 236 -2.17 -7.10 21.64
CA LEU A 236 -0.89 -6.62 21.10
C LEU A 236 0.27 -7.13 21.95
N VAL A 237 0.14 -7.06 23.28
CA VAL A 237 1.16 -7.56 24.22
C VAL A 237 1.34 -9.07 24.08
N ASP A 238 0.23 -9.81 24.06
CA ASP A 238 0.24 -11.27 24.03
C ASP A 238 0.79 -11.79 22.69
N GLN A 239 0.38 -11.18 21.56
CA GLN A 239 0.95 -11.52 20.25
C GLN A 239 2.42 -11.14 20.14
N THR A 240 2.83 -9.99 20.68
CA THR A 240 4.24 -9.57 20.67
C THR A 240 5.10 -10.58 21.43
N ARG A 241 4.66 -10.96 22.64
CA ARG A 241 5.33 -11.94 23.50
C ARG A 241 5.50 -13.31 22.84
N LEU A 242 4.44 -13.81 22.20
CA LEU A 242 4.43 -15.16 21.61
C LEU A 242 5.13 -15.24 20.25
N ASN A 243 5.27 -14.11 19.55
CA ASN A 243 5.86 -14.05 18.21
C ASN A 243 7.22 -13.34 18.25
N ASP A 244 7.29 -12.06 17.88
CA ASP A 244 8.55 -11.35 17.62
C ASP A 244 9.48 -11.31 18.85
N PHE A 245 8.94 -11.27 20.08
CA PHE A 245 9.72 -11.15 21.32
C PHE A 245 10.02 -12.50 21.97
N GLN A 246 9.58 -13.61 21.38
CA GLN A 246 9.88 -14.96 21.87
C GLN A 246 11.39 -15.20 22.11
N PRO A 247 12.34 -14.62 21.34
CA PRO A 247 13.78 -14.78 21.58
C PRO A 247 14.31 -14.19 22.90
N PHE A 248 13.55 -13.33 23.57
CA PHE A 248 13.94 -12.85 24.91
C PHE A 248 13.68 -13.89 26.00
N ASP A 249 12.78 -14.84 25.73
CA ASP A 249 12.48 -16.01 26.57
C ASP A 249 12.43 -15.69 28.08
N THR A 250 13.38 -16.21 28.86
CA THR A 250 13.42 -16.07 30.32
C THR A 250 13.76 -14.65 30.81
N ALA A 251 14.25 -13.77 29.94
CA ALA A 251 14.56 -12.38 30.31
C ALA A 251 13.31 -11.48 30.31
N MET A 252 12.18 -11.95 29.78
CA MET A 252 10.97 -11.17 29.56
C MET A 252 9.80 -11.59 30.45
N THR A 253 9.01 -10.61 30.92
CA THR A 253 7.75 -10.83 31.64
C THR A 253 6.64 -9.89 31.15
N LYS A 254 5.38 -10.28 31.38
CA LYS A 254 4.21 -9.41 31.21
C LYS A 254 3.79 -8.92 32.58
N ILE A 255 3.65 -7.59 32.74
CA ILE A 255 3.14 -7.01 33.98
C ILE A 255 1.67 -7.36 34.11
N THR A 256 1.34 -8.12 35.16
CA THR A 256 -0.01 -8.54 35.53
C THR A 256 -0.25 -8.23 37.00
N GLY A 257 -1.51 -7.97 37.37
CA GLY A 257 -1.86 -7.69 38.77
C GLY A 257 -1.23 -6.41 39.34
N ARG A 258 -0.83 -5.46 38.47
CA ARG A 258 -0.17 -4.20 38.86
C ARG A 258 1.12 -4.38 39.66
N THR A 259 1.92 -5.42 39.34
CA THR A 259 3.21 -5.68 40.00
C THR A 259 4.36 -5.65 38.98
N VAL A 260 5.38 -4.84 39.26
CA VAL A 260 6.62 -4.80 38.48
C VAL A 260 7.66 -5.72 39.12
N ASP A 261 7.93 -6.88 38.52
CA ASP A 261 8.93 -7.83 39.03
C ASP A 261 10.36 -7.40 38.62
N PRO A 262 11.23 -6.98 39.56
CA PRO A 262 12.58 -6.53 39.24
C PRO A 262 13.55 -7.64 38.81
N SER A 263 13.16 -8.91 38.85
CA SER A 263 14.03 -10.02 38.41
C SER A 263 14.18 -10.07 36.89
N PHE A 264 13.18 -9.61 36.13
CA PHE A 264 13.17 -9.62 34.66
C PHE A 264 13.79 -8.37 34.05
N GLU A 265 14.44 -8.51 32.90
CA GLU A 265 15.10 -7.39 32.21
C GLU A 265 14.16 -6.69 31.22
N ILE A 266 13.20 -7.41 30.65
CA ILE A 266 12.27 -6.90 29.65
C ILE A 266 10.83 -7.04 30.16
N HIS A 267 10.12 -5.93 30.26
CA HIS A 267 8.76 -5.87 30.76
C HIS A 267 7.81 -5.46 29.64
N LEU A 268 6.76 -6.24 29.42
CA LEU A 268 5.65 -5.87 28.56
C LEU A 268 4.46 -5.42 29.42
N ALA A 269 3.85 -4.28 29.11
CA ALA A 269 2.73 -3.78 29.89
C ALA A 269 1.68 -3.06 29.06
N LEU A 270 0.46 -3.05 29.59
CA LEU A 270 -0.58 -2.13 29.18
C LEU A 270 -0.47 -0.82 29.96
N TYR A 271 -0.87 0.29 29.35
CA TYR A 271 -0.96 1.58 30.04
C TYR A 271 -1.82 1.46 31.31
N GLN A 272 -3.00 0.87 31.20
CA GLN A 272 -3.95 0.72 32.31
C GLN A 272 -3.46 -0.23 33.41
N ALA A 273 -2.48 -1.09 33.11
CA ALA A 273 -1.85 -1.97 34.10
C ALA A 273 -0.79 -1.23 34.94
N LEU A 274 -0.26 -0.11 34.44
CA LEU A 274 0.75 0.68 35.13
C LEU A 274 0.17 1.91 35.82
N THR A 275 -0.86 2.53 35.27
CA THR A 275 -1.44 3.78 35.79
C THR A 275 -2.94 3.64 36.09
N GLY A 276 -3.49 4.61 36.81
CA GLY A 276 -4.88 4.68 37.24
C GLY A 276 -5.15 5.99 37.99
N PRO A 277 -6.42 6.38 38.17
CA PRO A 277 -6.78 7.62 38.86
C PRO A 277 -6.26 7.69 40.29
N GLU A 278 -6.18 6.55 40.99
CA GLU A 278 -5.69 6.50 42.38
C GLU A 278 -4.19 6.24 42.44
N GLU A 279 -3.53 6.82 43.43
CA GLU A 279 -2.09 6.63 43.64
C GLU A 279 -1.70 5.17 43.92
N SER A 280 -2.58 4.42 44.61
CA SER A 280 -2.45 2.97 44.85
C SER A 280 -2.41 2.14 43.57
N GLN A 281 -2.94 2.68 42.47
CA GLN A 281 -3.05 2.00 41.18
C GLN A 281 -1.81 2.24 40.30
N LYS A 282 -0.94 3.20 40.65
CA LYS A 282 0.24 3.58 39.88
C LYS A 282 1.41 2.61 40.13
N ALA A 283 1.31 1.41 39.56
CA ALA A 283 2.27 0.33 39.69
C ALA A 283 3.71 0.72 39.30
N TYR A 284 3.88 1.66 38.38
CA TYR A 284 5.21 2.13 37.99
C TYR A 284 5.97 2.82 39.14
N LYS A 285 5.28 3.34 40.17
CA LYS A 285 5.90 3.93 41.37
C LYS A 285 6.44 2.89 42.36
N GLN A 286 6.24 1.58 42.09
CA GLN A 286 6.82 0.50 42.89
C GLN A 286 8.32 0.32 42.65
N VAL A 287 8.84 0.87 41.57
CA VAL A 287 10.27 0.81 41.19
C VAL A 287 10.85 2.23 41.10
N ASP A 288 12.17 2.35 41.25
CA ASP A 288 12.87 3.64 41.20
C ASP A 288 12.65 4.39 39.87
N PRO A 289 12.60 5.74 39.85
CA PRO A 289 12.54 6.54 38.62
C PRO A 289 13.64 6.24 37.59
N ASN A 290 14.77 5.65 38.00
CA ASN A 290 15.88 5.23 37.13
C ASN A 290 15.91 3.72 36.90
N PHE A 291 14.82 3.00 37.22
CA PHE A 291 14.77 1.56 37.07
C PHE A 291 14.88 1.12 35.61
N PHE A 292 14.18 1.79 34.69
CA PHE A 292 14.22 1.49 33.26
C PHE A 292 15.29 2.31 32.54
N ASP A 293 16.04 1.66 31.66
CA ASP A 293 17.03 2.31 30.79
C ASP A 293 16.42 2.73 29.44
N LEU A 294 15.39 2.00 29.00
CA LEU A 294 14.70 2.16 27.71
C LEU A 294 13.19 1.93 27.86
N ILE A 295 12.38 2.79 27.27
CA ILE A 295 10.95 2.63 27.13
C ILE A 295 10.58 2.71 25.66
N ILE A 296 9.88 1.69 25.16
CA ILE A 296 9.32 1.63 23.81
C ILE A 296 7.80 1.73 23.92
N ILE A 297 7.18 2.56 23.08
CA ILE A 297 5.75 2.86 23.14
C ILE A 297 5.13 2.61 21.79
N ASP A 298 4.29 1.59 21.67
CA ASP A 298 3.54 1.32 20.45
C ASP A 298 2.24 2.14 20.41
N GLU A 299 1.91 2.64 19.23
CA GLU A 299 0.76 3.52 18.97
C GLU A 299 0.75 4.78 19.85
N CYS A 300 1.91 5.46 19.97
CA CYS A 300 2.15 6.63 20.83
C CYS A 300 1.38 7.92 20.44
N HIS A 301 0.38 7.80 19.58
CA HIS A 301 -0.55 8.88 19.17
C HIS A 301 -1.92 8.78 19.82
N ARG A 302 -2.18 7.70 20.56
CA ARG A 302 -3.44 7.51 21.28
C ARG A 302 -3.44 8.39 22.53
N GLY A 303 -4.33 9.38 22.53
CA GLY A 303 -4.84 9.91 23.77
C GLY A 303 -5.95 10.96 23.61
N SER A 304 -7.02 10.75 24.38
CA SER A 304 -7.79 11.83 24.99
C SER A 304 -6.87 12.66 25.91
N ALA A 305 -7.30 13.83 26.38
CA ALA A 305 -6.51 14.58 27.37
C ALA A 305 -6.12 13.70 28.58
N ALA A 306 -7.01 12.77 28.99
CA ALA A 306 -6.80 11.83 30.07
C ALA A 306 -5.83 10.68 29.74
N GLU A 307 -5.92 10.08 28.54
CA GLU A 307 -5.00 9.00 28.12
C GLU A 307 -3.60 9.54 27.78
N ASN A 308 -3.50 10.76 27.23
CA ASN A 308 -2.23 11.44 27.08
C ASN A 308 -1.57 11.70 28.44
N SER A 309 -2.36 12.09 29.44
CA SER A 309 -1.89 12.23 30.83
C SER A 309 -1.34 10.90 31.38
N ALA A 310 -2.00 9.77 31.08
CA ALA A 310 -1.64 8.45 31.60
C ALA A 310 -0.25 7.94 31.19
N TRP A 311 0.10 7.96 29.90
CA TRP A 311 1.45 7.54 29.49
C TRP A 311 2.49 8.64 29.73
N ARG A 312 2.11 9.91 29.62
CA ARG A 312 3.01 11.03 29.87
C ARG A 312 3.50 11.05 31.33
N GLU A 313 2.63 10.73 32.30
CA GLU A 313 3.02 10.56 33.70
C GLU A 313 4.07 9.45 33.87
N ILE A 314 3.90 8.30 33.19
CA ILE A 314 4.87 7.19 33.21
C ILE A 314 6.22 7.65 32.63
N LEU A 315 6.22 8.34 31.50
CA LEU A 315 7.47 8.77 30.86
C LEU A 315 8.16 9.93 31.58
N GLU A 316 7.41 10.83 32.19
CA GLU A 316 7.96 11.90 33.02
C GLU A 316 8.57 11.36 34.31
N TYR A 317 7.98 10.30 34.88
CA TYR A 317 8.57 9.56 36.00
C TYR A 317 9.90 8.91 35.59
N PHE A 318 9.94 8.16 34.48
CA PHE A 318 11.14 7.52 33.95
C PHE A 318 11.92 8.40 32.96
N LYS A 319 12.11 9.69 33.29
CA LYS A 319 12.74 10.68 32.39
C LYS A 319 14.21 10.40 32.03
N SER A 320 14.91 9.59 32.83
CA SER A 320 16.31 9.21 32.58
C SER A 320 16.44 8.07 31.57
N ALA A 321 15.36 7.32 31.32
CA ALA A 321 15.31 6.30 30.28
C ALA A 321 15.37 6.93 28.90
N ALA A 322 15.95 6.22 27.93
CA ALA A 322 15.71 6.53 26.53
C ALA A 322 14.25 6.15 26.18
N GLN A 323 13.56 6.96 25.40
CA GLN A 323 12.14 6.81 25.11
C GLN A 323 11.91 6.82 23.60
N VAL A 324 11.35 5.74 23.06
CA VAL A 324 11.07 5.60 21.63
C VAL A 324 9.57 5.43 21.41
N GLY A 325 8.96 6.41 20.77
CA GLY A 325 7.57 6.33 20.31
C GLY A 325 7.49 5.71 18.92
N LEU A 326 6.56 4.76 18.72
CA LEU A 326 6.18 4.25 17.41
C LEU A 326 4.73 4.61 17.12
N THR A 327 4.47 5.15 15.93
CA THR A 327 3.12 5.52 15.52
C THR A 327 2.94 5.34 14.01
N ALA A 328 1.71 5.05 13.56
CA ALA A 328 1.35 5.15 12.16
C ALA A 328 0.80 6.54 11.77
N THR A 329 0.41 7.34 12.76
CA THR A 329 -0.27 8.61 12.59
C THR A 329 0.20 9.57 13.68
N PRO A 330 1.27 10.35 13.45
CA PRO A 330 1.63 11.40 14.39
C PRO A 330 0.43 12.34 14.55
N LYS A 331 0.07 12.64 15.80
CA LYS A 331 -1.01 13.58 16.10
C LYS A 331 -0.42 14.98 16.09
N GLU A 332 -0.97 15.86 15.26
CA GLU A 332 -0.68 17.29 15.22
C GLU A 332 -2.00 18.03 15.38
N THR A 333 -2.25 18.50 16.60
CA THR A 333 -3.40 19.34 16.96
C THR A 333 -2.88 20.53 17.76
N ASP A 334 -3.62 21.65 17.78
CA ASP A 334 -3.22 22.88 18.49
C ASP A 334 -2.95 22.66 19.99
N GLU A 335 -3.49 21.60 20.58
CA GLU A 335 -3.36 21.27 22.01
C GLU A 335 -2.38 20.11 22.32
N VAL A 336 -2.10 19.24 21.35
CA VAL A 336 -1.29 18.02 21.55
C VAL A 336 -0.54 17.68 20.26
N SER A 337 0.78 17.75 20.32
CA SER A 337 1.67 17.26 19.27
C SER A 337 2.64 16.20 19.82
N ASN A 338 2.69 15.04 19.16
CA ASN A 338 3.69 13.99 19.48
C ASN A 338 5.11 14.51 19.24
N SER A 339 5.26 15.39 18.25
CA SER A 339 6.52 16.04 17.90
C SER A 339 6.98 16.98 19.00
N ASP A 340 6.08 17.55 19.81
CA ASP A 340 6.47 18.40 20.95
C ASP A 340 7.18 17.59 22.04
N TYR A 341 6.74 16.35 22.24
CA TYR A 341 7.34 15.47 23.25
C TYR A 341 8.62 14.80 22.74
N PHE A 342 8.55 14.13 21.59
CA PHE A 342 9.64 13.31 21.05
C PHE A 342 10.61 14.05 20.12
N GLY A 343 10.24 15.24 19.66
CA GLY A 343 10.90 15.93 18.55
C GLY A 343 10.53 15.34 17.19
N ASP A 344 11.22 15.83 16.15
CA ASP A 344 11.04 15.32 14.79
C ASP A 344 11.29 13.80 14.70
N PRO A 345 10.51 13.09 13.86
CA PRO A 345 10.73 11.68 13.60
C PRO A 345 12.17 11.39 13.14
N VAL A 346 12.81 10.40 13.76
CA VAL A 346 14.13 9.93 13.30
C VAL A 346 14.03 9.16 11.98
N TYR A 347 12.84 8.60 11.70
CA TYR A 347 12.50 7.99 10.42
C TYR A 347 11.00 7.96 10.21
N THR A 348 10.58 8.17 8.96
CA THR A 348 9.19 8.09 8.52
C THR A 348 9.09 7.12 7.34
N TYR A 349 8.12 6.22 7.40
CA TYR A 349 7.75 5.33 6.31
C TYR A 349 6.23 5.27 6.19
N SER A 350 5.72 5.99 5.19
CA SER A 350 4.30 6.30 5.00
C SER A 350 3.52 5.17 4.32
N LEU A 351 2.18 5.30 4.32
CA LEU A 351 1.31 4.40 3.57
C LEU A 351 1.57 4.50 2.06
N LYS A 352 1.81 5.72 1.57
CA LYS A 352 2.13 6.01 0.16
C LYS A 352 3.39 5.26 -0.27
N GLU A 353 4.49 5.43 0.47
CA GLU A 353 5.75 4.72 0.21
C GLU A 353 5.55 3.20 0.28
N GLY A 354 4.80 2.72 1.29
CA GLY A 354 4.43 1.31 1.41
C GLY A 354 3.74 0.74 0.16
N ILE A 355 2.82 1.50 -0.45
CA ILE A 355 2.11 1.12 -1.67
C ILE A 355 3.02 1.21 -2.90
N GLU A 356 3.81 2.28 -3.01
CA GLU A 356 4.76 2.49 -4.11
C GLU A 356 5.84 1.42 -4.17
N ASP A 357 6.33 0.98 -3.01
CA ASP A 357 7.33 -0.07 -2.91
C ASP A 357 6.75 -1.47 -3.13
N GLY A 358 5.42 -1.63 -3.16
CA GLY A 358 4.75 -2.92 -3.31
C GLY A 358 4.64 -3.73 -2.02
N PHE A 359 4.91 -3.12 -0.87
CA PHE A 359 4.87 -3.79 0.44
C PHE A 359 3.50 -3.69 1.12
N LEU A 360 2.69 -2.71 0.74
CA LEU A 360 1.31 -2.52 1.19
C LEU A 360 0.35 -2.54 0.00
N ALA A 361 -0.82 -3.08 0.23
CA ALA A 361 -1.88 -3.20 -0.75
C ALA A 361 -2.51 -1.82 -1.03
N PRO A 362 -2.63 -1.40 -2.30
CA PRO A 362 -3.47 -0.27 -2.68
C PRO A 362 -4.96 -0.59 -2.44
N TYR A 363 -5.78 0.45 -2.51
CA TYR A 363 -7.22 0.35 -2.31
C TYR A 363 -8.03 1.01 -3.42
N LYS A 364 -9.24 0.48 -3.62
CA LYS A 364 -10.32 1.09 -4.40
C LYS A 364 -11.38 1.60 -3.44
N VAL A 365 -11.83 2.84 -3.60
CA VAL A 365 -12.95 3.39 -2.81
C VAL A 365 -14.22 3.30 -3.63
N VAL A 366 -15.27 2.75 -3.05
CA VAL A 366 -16.64 2.78 -3.58
C VAL A 366 -17.47 3.56 -2.58
N ARG A 367 -17.84 4.79 -2.93
CA ARG A 367 -18.68 5.65 -2.10
C ARG A 367 -20.13 5.48 -2.52
N VAL A 368 -20.99 5.24 -1.55
CA VAL A 368 -22.43 5.04 -1.77
C VAL A 368 -23.19 6.13 -1.01
N ASP A 369 -23.89 6.99 -1.76
CA ASP A 369 -24.72 8.05 -1.19
C ASP A 369 -26.16 7.57 -1.05
N LEU A 370 -26.69 7.60 0.17
CA LEU A 370 -28.10 7.30 0.47
C LEU A 370 -28.91 8.60 0.61
N ASP A 371 -30.15 8.59 0.13
CA ASP A 371 -31.05 9.76 0.19
C ASP A 371 -31.24 10.32 1.59
N VAL A 372 -31.59 9.48 2.56
CA VAL A 372 -31.78 9.88 3.95
C VAL A 372 -30.51 10.44 4.58
N ASP A 373 -29.33 9.91 4.23
CA ASP A 373 -28.05 10.41 4.76
C ASP A 373 -27.70 11.80 4.21
N LEU A 374 -28.13 12.14 2.98
CA LEU A 374 -27.90 13.45 2.36
C LEU A 374 -28.94 14.50 2.76
N GLN A 375 -30.22 14.11 2.79
CA GLN A 375 -31.35 15.03 2.97
C GLN A 375 -31.76 15.15 4.45
N GLY A 376 -31.39 14.18 5.28
CA GLY A 376 -31.95 14.01 6.62
C GLY A 376 -33.36 13.43 6.59
N TRP A 377 -33.87 13.09 7.77
CA TRP A 377 -35.21 12.56 7.95
C TRP A 377 -35.90 13.27 9.12
N ARG A 378 -37.17 13.64 8.95
CA ARG A 378 -37.98 14.26 10.00
C ARG A 378 -39.22 13.39 10.22
N PRO A 379 -39.57 13.05 11.47
CA PRO A 379 -40.76 12.26 11.76
C PRO A 379 -42.04 12.99 11.33
N THR A 380 -43.10 12.24 11.05
CA THR A 380 -44.43 12.84 10.91
C THR A 380 -44.91 13.36 12.27
N LYS A 381 -45.89 14.28 12.25
CA LYS A 381 -46.46 14.84 13.48
C LYS A 381 -46.93 13.71 14.41
N ASP A 382 -46.52 13.79 15.68
CA ASP A 382 -46.87 12.84 16.75
C ASP A 382 -46.47 11.38 16.47
N GLN A 383 -45.47 11.14 15.60
CA GLN A 383 -44.97 9.80 15.29
C GLN A 383 -44.28 9.18 16.51
N THR A 384 -44.67 7.95 16.84
CA THR A 384 -43.95 7.12 17.81
C THR A 384 -42.99 6.17 17.11
N ASP A 385 -41.94 5.78 17.82
CA ASP A 385 -41.02 4.74 17.39
C ASP A 385 -41.66 3.34 17.52
N ASN A 386 -40.93 2.30 17.13
CA ASN A 386 -41.37 0.90 17.18
C ASN A 386 -41.63 0.40 18.62
N ASN A 387 -41.15 1.12 19.64
CA ASN A 387 -41.34 0.81 21.06
C ASN A 387 -42.48 1.65 21.68
N GLY A 388 -43.12 2.54 20.91
CA GLY A 388 -44.19 3.42 21.37
C GLY A 388 -43.70 4.73 21.99
N GLU A 389 -42.41 5.06 21.89
CA GLU A 389 -41.84 6.31 22.39
C GLU A 389 -42.07 7.45 21.39
N LEU A 390 -42.51 8.61 21.87
CA LEU A 390 -42.74 9.78 21.01
C LEU A 390 -41.41 10.30 20.46
N ILE A 391 -41.29 10.35 19.12
CA ILE A 391 -40.10 10.85 18.46
C ILE A 391 -40.09 12.38 18.51
N GLN A 392 -38.97 12.95 18.92
CA GLN A 392 -38.80 14.40 18.91
C GLN A 392 -38.93 14.95 17.47
N ASP A 393 -39.80 15.95 17.28
CA ASP A 393 -39.98 16.59 15.98
C ASP A 393 -38.79 17.50 15.62
N ARG A 394 -37.77 16.89 14.98
CA ARG A 394 -36.61 17.58 14.39
C ARG A 394 -36.08 16.83 13.19
N ILE A 395 -35.19 17.47 12.43
CA ILE A 395 -34.45 16.80 11.36
C ILE A 395 -33.31 15.99 11.99
N TYR A 396 -33.38 14.67 11.81
CA TYR A 396 -32.32 13.73 12.09
C TYR A 396 -31.42 13.61 10.85
N ASN A 397 -30.11 13.57 11.06
CA ASN A 397 -29.13 13.52 9.98
C ASN A 397 -28.11 12.40 10.20
N GLN A 398 -27.09 12.34 9.36
CA GLN A 398 -26.03 11.34 9.42
C GLN A 398 -25.38 11.17 10.81
N LYS A 399 -25.27 12.25 11.62
CA LYS A 399 -24.72 12.21 12.99
C LYS A 399 -25.66 11.52 13.99
N ASP A 400 -26.97 11.58 13.73
CA ASP A 400 -28.00 10.95 14.55
C ASP A 400 -28.20 9.48 14.16
N PHE A 401 -28.10 9.17 12.86
CA PHE A 401 -28.35 7.82 12.36
C PHE A 401 -27.41 6.77 12.98
N ASP A 402 -28.02 5.66 13.41
CA ASP A 402 -27.42 4.54 14.15
C ASP A 402 -26.88 4.90 15.55
N ARG A 403 -27.02 6.15 16.00
CA ARG A 403 -26.65 6.60 17.36
C ARG A 403 -27.88 6.91 18.21
N THR A 404 -28.76 7.78 17.72
CA THR A 404 -30.02 8.17 18.38
C THR A 404 -31.24 7.84 17.54
N MET A 405 -31.06 7.60 16.24
CA MET A 405 -32.14 7.26 15.31
C MET A 405 -31.74 6.05 14.49
N VAL A 406 -32.46 4.95 14.62
CA VAL A 406 -32.29 3.75 13.81
C VAL A 406 -33.40 3.70 12.78
N ILE A 407 -33.02 3.67 11.51
CA ILE A 407 -33.93 3.43 10.39
C ILE A 407 -33.63 2.01 9.88
N ASP A 408 -34.59 1.10 10.02
CA ASP A 408 -34.39 -0.31 9.67
C ASP A 408 -34.06 -0.47 8.18
N GLU A 409 -34.80 0.22 7.30
CA GLU A 409 -34.61 0.18 5.85
C GLU A 409 -33.23 0.69 5.41
N ARG A 410 -32.63 1.63 6.16
CA ARG A 410 -31.25 2.09 5.92
C ARG A 410 -30.27 0.94 6.17
N THR A 411 -30.42 0.25 7.31
CA THR A 411 -29.57 -0.90 7.67
C THR A 411 -29.71 -2.01 6.63
N GLU A 412 -30.94 -2.30 6.20
CA GLU A 412 -31.22 -3.31 5.19
C GLU A 412 -30.62 -2.95 3.82
N LEU A 413 -30.72 -1.69 3.39
CA LEU A 413 -30.14 -1.24 2.13
C LEU A 413 -28.61 -1.31 2.14
N VAL A 414 -27.97 -0.94 3.26
CA VAL A 414 -26.52 -1.10 3.45
C VAL A 414 -26.13 -2.58 3.38
N ALA A 415 -26.81 -3.44 4.14
CA ALA A 415 -26.57 -4.89 4.13
C ALA A 415 -26.78 -5.53 2.76
N LYS A 416 -27.81 -5.08 2.02
CA LYS A 416 -28.08 -5.50 0.64
C LYS A 416 -26.96 -5.07 -0.29
N THR A 417 -26.49 -3.83 -0.19
CA THR A 417 -25.39 -3.32 -1.01
C THR A 417 -24.09 -4.11 -0.78
N ILE A 418 -23.77 -4.42 0.49
CA ILE A 418 -22.62 -5.28 0.85
C ILE A 418 -22.79 -6.68 0.22
N THR A 419 -23.98 -7.28 0.37
CA THR A 419 -24.28 -8.61 -0.15
C THR A 419 -24.18 -8.68 -1.68
N ASP A 420 -24.75 -7.70 -2.38
CA ASP A 420 -24.73 -7.62 -3.85
C ASP A 420 -23.29 -7.41 -4.35
N TYR A 421 -22.50 -6.59 -3.65
CA TYR A 421 -21.07 -6.43 -3.95
C TYR A 421 -20.32 -7.76 -3.85
N LEU A 422 -20.50 -8.51 -2.75
CA LEU A 422 -19.85 -9.81 -2.53
C LEU A 422 -20.33 -10.87 -3.53
N LYS A 423 -21.62 -10.90 -3.88
CA LYS A 423 -22.17 -11.81 -4.91
C LYS A 423 -21.56 -11.55 -6.29
N ARG A 424 -21.37 -10.28 -6.67
CA ARG A 424 -20.76 -9.90 -7.95
C ARG A 424 -19.25 -10.16 -8.01
N THR A 425 -18.57 -10.19 -6.87
CA THR A 425 -17.12 -10.30 -6.79
C THR A 425 -16.68 -11.68 -6.29
N ASP A 426 -16.73 -11.90 -4.98
CA ASP A 426 -16.44 -13.18 -4.33
C ASP A 426 -17.17 -13.25 -2.97
N PRO A 427 -18.17 -14.14 -2.82
CA PRO A 427 -18.92 -14.31 -1.56
C PRO A 427 -18.05 -14.72 -0.36
N MET A 428 -16.87 -15.30 -0.60
CA MET A 428 -15.97 -15.77 0.47
C MET A 428 -14.88 -14.76 0.82
N SER A 429 -14.91 -13.57 0.23
CA SER A 429 -13.96 -12.50 0.53
C SER A 429 -14.12 -12.01 1.97
N LYS A 430 -13.05 -12.15 2.76
CA LYS A 430 -13.00 -11.68 4.15
C LYS A 430 -13.36 -10.19 4.21
N THR A 431 -14.36 -9.88 5.03
CA THR A 431 -14.98 -8.55 5.11
C THR A 431 -15.06 -8.09 6.56
N ILE A 432 -14.72 -6.83 6.82
CA ILE A 432 -14.95 -6.18 8.12
C ILE A 432 -15.93 -5.04 7.92
N VAL A 433 -17.02 -5.02 8.68
CA VAL A 433 -18.03 -3.96 8.67
C VAL A 433 -17.94 -3.15 9.96
N PHE A 434 -17.49 -1.90 9.85
CA PHE A 434 -17.36 -0.98 10.97
C PHE A 434 -18.66 -0.22 11.17
N CYS A 435 -19.27 -0.44 12.33
CA CYS A 435 -20.55 0.10 12.77
C CYS A 435 -20.35 1.14 13.88
N ASN A 436 -21.35 2.00 14.13
CA ASN A 436 -21.28 3.04 15.16
C ASN A 436 -21.14 2.48 16.59
N ASP A 437 -21.92 1.47 16.94
CA ASP A 437 -21.95 0.85 18.26
C ASP A 437 -22.27 -0.66 18.17
N ILE A 438 -22.36 -1.32 19.34
CA ILE A 438 -22.61 -2.77 19.44
C ILE A 438 -24.00 -3.14 18.92
N ASP A 439 -25.02 -2.31 19.20
CA ASP A 439 -26.38 -2.49 18.69
C ASP A 439 -26.40 -2.47 17.16
N HIS A 440 -25.74 -1.48 16.56
CA HIS A 440 -25.61 -1.41 15.11
C HIS A 440 -24.89 -2.63 14.53
N ALA A 441 -23.79 -3.09 15.15
CA ALA A 441 -23.08 -4.29 14.69
C ALA A 441 -23.96 -5.55 14.72
N GLU A 442 -24.85 -5.69 15.72
CA GLU A 442 -25.82 -6.80 15.80
C GLU A 442 -26.89 -6.69 14.71
N ARG A 443 -27.52 -5.51 14.56
CA ARG A 443 -28.53 -5.27 13.51
C ARG A 443 -27.98 -5.56 12.12
N MET A 444 -26.77 -5.06 11.83
CA MET A 444 -26.07 -5.31 10.57
C MET A 444 -25.77 -6.80 10.37
N ARG A 445 -25.32 -7.50 11.41
CA ARG A 445 -25.08 -8.96 11.33
C ARG A 445 -26.35 -9.71 10.96
N ARG A 446 -27.46 -9.38 11.62
CA ARG A 446 -28.78 -9.98 11.35
C ARG A 446 -29.24 -9.71 9.92
N ALA A 447 -29.14 -8.47 9.46
CA ALA A 447 -29.54 -8.09 8.10
C ALA A 447 -28.72 -8.84 7.03
N ILE A 448 -27.39 -8.90 7.17
CA ILE A 448 -26.54 -9.63 6.23
C ILE A 448 -26.82 -11.14 6.29
N ALA A 449 -27.03 -11.72 7.48
CA ALA A 449 -27.36 -13.14 7.60
C ALA A 449 -28.67 -13.50 6.86
N ASN A 450 -29.71 -12.67 7.00
CA ASN A 450 -31.01 -12.85 6.35
C ASN A 450 -30.93 -12.75 4.82
N LEU A 451 -30.02 -11.92 4.28
CA LEU A 451 -29.79 -11.78 2.84
C LEU A 451 -28.92 -12.88 2.23
N ASN A 452 -28.30 -13.73 3.07
CA ASN A 452 -27.38 -14.78 2.66
C ASN A 452 -27.72 -16.17 3.26
N PRO A 453 -28.99 -16.64 3.16
CA PRO A 453 -29.42 -17.87 3.81
C PRO A 453 -28.65 -19.10 3.33
N GLU A 454 -28.29 -19.15 2.04
CA GLU A 454 -27.51 -20.25 1.46
C GLU A 454 -26.08 -20.33 2.04
N GLN A 455 -25.44 -19.19 2.32
CA GLN A 455 -24.11 -19.17 2.91
C GLN A 455 -24.15 -19.51 4.40
N MET A 456 -25.16 -19.00 5.11
CA MET A 456 -25.41 -19.36 6.51
C MET A 456 -25.72 -20.85 6.68
N ALA A 457 -26.41 -21.47 5.72
CA ALA A 457 -26.66 -22.92 5.72
C ALA A 457 -25.38 -23.75 5.51
N LYS A 458 -24.42 -23.25 4.73
CA LYS A 458 -23.09 -23.90 4.58
C LYS A 458 -22.25 -23.78 5.84
N ASN A 459 -22.31 -22.64 6.51
CA ASN A 459 -21.65 -22.43 7.80
C ASN A 459 -22.33 -21.30 8.58
N ASP A 460 -22.74 -21.60 9.81
CA ASP A 460 -23.37 -20.66 10.73
C ASP A 460 -22.49 -19.45 11.10
N LYS A 461 -21.17 -19.56 10.91
CA LYS A 461 -20.19 -18.49 11.14
C LYS A 461 -19.91 -17.65 9.89
N TYR A 462 -20.69 -17.75 8.81
CA TYR A 462 -20.50 -16.90 7.63
C TYR A 462 -20.47 -15.41 8.01
N VAL A 463 -21.41 -14.96 8.86
CA VAL A 463 -21.43 -13.61 9.46
C VAL A 463 -21.43 -13.70 10.98
N MET A 464 -20.44 -13.05 11.60
CA MET A 464 -20.26 -12.99 13.06
C MET A 464 -20.17 -11.55 13.53
N LYS A 465 -20.79 -11.25 14.68
CA LYS A 465 -20.48 -10.04 15.44
C LYS A 465 -19.20 -10.29 16.23
N ILE A 466 -18.25 -9.36 16.17
CA ILE A 466 -16.98 -9.43 16.92
C ILE A 466 -16.80 -8.10 17.67
N THR A 467 -17.33 -8.05 18.89
CA THR A 467 -17.37 -6.87 19.75
C THR A 467 -16.86 -7.16 21.16
N GLY A 468 -16.61 -6.11 21.95
CA GLY A 468 -16.00 -6.23 23.28
C GLY A 468 -16.88 -6.89 24.35
N ASP A 469 -18.16 -7.05 24.08
CA ASP A 469 -19.18 -7.65 24.94
C ASP A 469 -19.49 -9.13 24.60
N ASP A 470 -18.98 -9.65 23.48
CA ASP A 470 -19.27 -10.99 22.99
C ASP A 470 -18.04 -11.91 23.08
N GLU A 471 -17.99 -12.75 24.10
CA GLU A 471 -16.89 -13.73 24.30
C GLU A 471 -16.81 -14.77 23.17
N LEU A 472 -17.94 -15.18 22.59
CA LEU A 472 -17.94 -16.13 21.46
C LEU A 472 -17.37 -15.47 20.21
N GLY A 473 -17.78 -14.23 19.93
CA GLY A 473 -17.24 -13.42 18.84
C GLY A 473 -15.74 -13.18 18.98
N LYS A 474 -15.27 -12.78 20.17
CA LYS A 474 -13.84 -12.63 20.50
C LYS A 474 -13.06 -13.92 20.25
N GLY A 475 -13.59 -15.07 20.67
CA GLY A 475 -12.97 -16.38 20.46
C GLY A 475 -12.82 -16.78 18.99
N GLN A 476 -13.53 -16.13 18.06
CA GLN A 476 -13.37 -16.35 16.62
C GLN A 476 -12.40 -15.38 15.93
N LEU A 477 -11.84 -14.40 16.65
CA LEU A 477 -10.92 -13.42 16.07
C LEU A 477 -9.69 -14.09 15.43
N ASP A 478 -9.08 -15.05 16.13
CA ASP A 478 -7.94 -15.83 15.62
C ASP A 478 -8.29 -16.62 14.36
N ASN A 479 -9.52 -17.15 14.27
CA ASN A 479 -10.00 -17.82 13.07
C ASN A 479 -10.23 -16.84 11.92
N PHE A 480 -10.75 -15.64 12.19
CA PHE A 480 -10.97 -14.62 11.17
C PHE A 480 -9.66 -14.15 10.54
N ILE A 481 -8.62 -13.91 11.34
CA ILE A 481 -7.32 -13.42 10.86
C ILE A 481 -6.47 -14.50 10.21
N ASN A 482 -6.75 -15.78 10.47
CA ASN A 482 -5.96 -16.88 9.94
C ASN A 482 -6.27 -17.11 8.45
N PRO A 483 -5.29 -16.94 7.54
CA PRO A 483 -5.50 -17.11 6.10
C PRO A 483 -5.99 -18.51 5.69
N LYS A 484 -5.69 -19.53 6.50
CA LYS A 484 -6.10 -20.92 6.23
C LYS A 484 -7.55 -21.23 6.64
N LYS A 485 -8.22 -20.31 7.33
CA LYS A 485 -9.58 -20.50 7.84
C LYS A 485 -10.57 -19.74 6.96
N ALA A 486 -11.49 -20.45 6.34
CA ALA A 486 -12.54 -19.85 5.51
C ALA A 486 -13.51 -18.98 6.34
N TYR A 487 -13.82 -19.37 7.58
CA TYR A 487 -14.81 -18.71 8.44
C TYR A 487 -14.18 -18.15 9.74
N PRO A 488 -14.71 -17.07 10.31
CA PRO A 488 -15.82 -16.25 9.81
C PRO A 488 -15.47 -15.48 8.53
N VAL A 489 -16.44 -15.23 7.64
CA VAL A 489 -16.19 -14.48 6.38
C VAL A 489 -16.41 -12.99 6.59
N ILE A 490 -17.54 -12.62 7.20
CA ILE A 490 -17.92 -11.24 7.47
C ILE A 490 -17.92 -11.02 8.98
N ALA A 491 -17.14 -10.05 9.44
CA ALA A 491 -17.11 -9.62 10.83
C ALA A 491 -17.78 -8.23 10.95
N THR A 492 -18.88 -8.12 11.69
CA THR A 492 -19.44 -6.82 12.08
C THR A 492 -18.85 -6.41 13.42
N THR A 493 -18.43 -5.15 13.56
CA THR A 493 -17.72 -4.66 14.74
C THR A 493 -17.97 -3.18 14.95
N SER A 494 -17.72 -2.69 16.16
CA SER A 494 -17.69 -1.26 16.48
C SER A 494 -16.26 -0.75 16.61
N GLU A 495 -15.59 -1.08 17.72
CA GLU A 495 -14.24 -0.59 18.04
C GLU A 495 -13.18 -1.68 18.20
N LEU A 496 -13.59 -2.93 18.43
CA LEU A 496 -12.68 -4.01 18.81
C LEU A 496 -11.65 -4.30 17.70
N MET A 497 -12.05 -4.24 16.43
CA MET A 497 -11.15 -4.54 15.31
C MET A 497 -10.50 -3.31 14.67
N THR A 498 -10.62 -2.13 15.29
CA THR A 498 -9.96 -0.90 14.78
C THR A 498 -8.44 -0.98 14.91
N THR A 499 -7.93 -1.57 16.00
CA THR A 499 -6.50 -1.82 16.22
C THR A 499 -6.19 -3.24 16.66
N GLY A 500 -4.96 -3.67 16.35
CA GLY A 500 -4.41 -4.93 16.85
C GLY A 500 -4.93 -6.21 16.18
N VAL A 501 -5.59 -6.11 15.03
CA VAL A 501 -6.08 -7.26 14.25
C VAL A 501 -5.33 -7.35 12.92
N ASP A 502 -4.50 -8.38 12.74
CA ASP A 502 -3.74 -8.59 11.49
C ASP A 502 -4.49 -9.50 10.49
N ALA A 503 -5.57 -9.00 9.90
CA ALA A 503 -6.38 -9.75 8.94
C ALA A 503 -5.74 -9.74 7.53
N LYS A 504 -4.73 -10.57 7.31
CA LYS A 504 -3.91 -10.58 6.07
C LYS A 504 -4.71 -10.74 4.77
N THR A 505 -5.83 -11.45 4.82
CA THR A 505 -6.67 -11.76 3.65
C THR A 505 -7.93 -10.90 3.54
N CYS A 506 -8.06 -9.84 4.35
CA CYS A 506 -9.21 -8.91 4.30
C CYS A 506 -9.29 -8.17 2.95
N LYS A 507 -10.32 -8.44 2.14
CA LYS A 507 -10.50 -7.87 0.79
C LYS A 507 -11.52 -6.73 0.74
N LEU A 508 -12.40 -6.63 1.74
CA LEU A 508 -13.43 -5.60 1.81
C LEU A 508 -13.49 -4.99 3.22
N VAL A 509 -13.33 -3.67 3.28
CA VAL A 509 -13.54 -2.86 4.49
C VAL A 509 -14.78 -2.00 4.25
N VAL A 510 -15.81 -2.17 5.08
CA VAL A 510 -17.05 -1.42 4.98
C VAL A 510 -17.11 -0.38 6.09
N LEU A 511 -17.37 0.87 5.72
CA LEU A 511 -17.50 2.00 6.64
C LEU A 511 -18.97 2.43 6.70
N ASP A 512 -19.66 1.96 7.74
CA ASP A 512 -20.98 2.47 8.13
C ASP A 512 -20.93 3.05 9.56
N GLN A 513 -19.87 3.82 9.79
CA GLN A 513 -19.56 4.47 11.05
C GLN A 513 -19.17 5.93 10.78
N ASN A 514 -19.60 6.83 11.66
CA ASN A 514 -19.17 8.22 11.63
C ASN A 514 -17.73 8.34 12.16
N ILE A 515 -16.76 8.41 11.26
CA ILE A 515 -15.33 8.54 11.60
C ILE A 515 -14.91 10.01 11.43
N LYS A 516 -14.56 10.67 12.54
CA LYS A 516 -14.07 12.05 12.55
C LYS A 516 -12.56 12.18 12.70
N SER A 517 -11.91 11.11 13.15
CA SER A 517 -10.47 11.11 13.45
C SER A 517 -9.71 10.41 12.33
N MET A 518 -8.75 11.13 11.74
CA MET A 518 -7.83 10.57 10.74
C MET A 518 -7.01 9.40 11.30
N THR A 519 -6.67 9.43 12.59
CA THR A 519 -6.03 8.31 13.28
C THR A 519 -6.90 7.06 13.23
N LYS A 520 -8.16 7.14 13.67
CA LYS A 520 -9.09 6.00 13.66
C LYS A 520 -9.32 5.51 12.24
N PHE A 521 -9.45 6.44 11.29
CA PHE A 521 -9.57 6.13 9.87
C PHE A 521 -8.37 5.34 9.32
N LYS A 522 -7.14 5.83 9.52
CA LYS A 522 -5.90 5.16 9.09
C LYS A 522 -5.71 3.79 9.75
N GLN A 523 -6.13 3.62 11.01
CA GLN A 523 -6.10 2.33 11.71
C GLN A 523 -7.07 1.30 11.10
N ILE A 524 -8.27 1.75 10.71
CA ILE A 524 -9.30 0.95 10.05
C ILE A 524 -8.84 0.52 8.66
N ILE A 525 -8.44 1.46 7.79
CA ILE A 525 -7.98 1.12 6.44
C ILE A 525 -6.73 0.23 6.47
N GLY A 526 -5.87 0.42 7.49
CA GLY A 526 -4.68 -0.40 7.73
C GLY A 526 -4.97 -1.89 7.97
N ARG A 527 -6.24 -2.29 8.16
CA ARG A 527 -6.62 -3.71 8.20
C ARG A 527 -6.63 -4.36 6.82
N GLY A 528 -6.84 -3.59 5.75
CA GLY A 528 -6.85 -4.08 4.36
C GLY A 528 -5.52 -3.97 3.64
N THR A 529 -4.55 -3.22 4.18
CA THR A 529 -3.28 -2.88 3.50
C THR A 529 -2.27 -4.03 3.42
N ARG A 530 -2.57 -5.21 3.95
CA ARG A 530 -1.69 -6.37 3.81
C ARG A 530 -1.77 -6.96 2.41
N ILE A 531 -0.61 -7.37 1.88
CA ILE A 531 -0.49 -8.18 0.67
C ILE A 531 -0.21 -9.63 1.08
N ASP A 532 -0.90 -10.57 0.43
CA ASP A 532 -0.57 -11.99 0.45
C ASP A 532 -0.86 -12.60 -0.92
N ASP A 533 0.19 -12.70 -1.76
CA ASP A 533 0.11 -13.19 -3.14
C ASP A 533 -0.45 -14.62 -3.20
N ARG A 534 -0.16 -15.45 -2.19
CA ARG A 534 -0.57 -16.87 -2.15
C ARG A 534 -2.09 -17.04 -2.07
N TYR A 535 -2.79 -16.04 -1.53
CA TYR A 535 -4.25 -16.03 -1.41
C TYR A 535 -4.90 -15.03 -2.37
N GLY A 536 -4.15 -14.54 -3.38
CA GLY A 536 -4.65 -13.57 -4.35
C GLY A 536 -5.05 -12.25 -3.71
N LYS A 537 -4.40 -11.84 -2.62
CA LYS A 537 -4.65 -10.58 -1.92
C LYS A 537 -3.60 -9.55 -2.30
N LEU A 538 -3.86 -8.83 -3.39
CA LEU A 538 -3.00 -7.73 -3.88
C LEU A 538 -3.53 -6.34 -3.52
N TRP A 539 -4.84 -6.20 -3.43
CA TRP A 539 -5.54 -4.93 -3.19
C TRP A 539 -6.78 -5.17 -2.32
N PHE A 540 -7.46 -4.12 -1.92
CA PHE A 540 -8.73 -4.23 -1.20
C PHE A 540 -9.69 -3.11 -1.57
N THR A 541 -10.97 -3.29 -1.25
CA THR A 541 -12.00 -2.28 -1.47
C THR A 541 -12.42 -1.65 -0.14
N ILE A 542 -12.61 -0.34 -0.15
CA ILE A 542 -13.28 0.41 0.91
C ILE A 542 -14.68 0.75 0.38
N LEU A 543 -15.73 0.23 1.01
CA LEU A 543 -17.12 0.57 0.72
C LEU A 543 -17.59 1.57 1.78
N ASP A 544 -17.83 2.81 1.38
CA ASP A 544 -18.05 3.94 2.29
C ASP A 544 -19.47 4.50 2.15
N PHE A 545 -20.27 4.34 3.21
CA PHE A 545 -21.65 4.83 3.30
C PHE A 545 -21.76 6.14 4.11
N LYS A 546 -20.68 6.54 4.80
CA LYS A 546 -20.67 7.69 5.72
C LYS A 546 -19.69 8.79 5.32
N LYS A 547 -19.15 8.73 4.10
CA LYS A 547 -18.17 9.69 3.55
C LYS A 547 -16.91 9.83 4.39
N ALA A 548 -16.55 8.81 5.15
CA ALA A 548 -15.33 8.81 5.97
C ALA A 548 -14.06 8.98 5.11
N THR A 549 -14.11 8.58 3.85
CA THR A 549 -13.01 8.71 2.88
C THR A 549 -12.73 10.15 2.46
N GLU A 550 -13.58 11.13 2.78
CA GLU A 550 -13.26 12.56 2.58
C GLU A 550 -12.09 13.01 3.46
N LEU A 551 -11.80 12.28 4.55
CA LEU A 551 -10.60 12.52 5.37
C LEU A 551 -9.29 12.32 4.58
N PHE A 552 -9.31 11.62 3.43
CA PHE A 552 -8.14 11.54 2.54
C PHE A 552 -7.84 12.86 1.80
N ALA A 553 -8.74 13.85 1.81
CA ALA A 553 -8.57 15.13 1.12
C ALA A 553 -8.21 16.28 2.07
N ASP A 554 -7.75 16.00 3.30
CA ASP A 554 -7.35 17.03 4.26
C ASP A 554 -6.14 17.82 3.73
N GLU A 555 -6.39 19.10 3.43
CA GLU A 555 -5.44 20.04 2.83
C GLU A 555 -4.15 20.21 3.63
N ARG A 556 -4.19 19.98 4.95
CA ARG A 556 -3.01 20.03 5.83
C ARG A 556 -1.96 18.96 5.51
N PHE A 557 -2.30 17.98 4.68
CA PHE A 557 -1.43 16.86 4.34
C PHE A 557 -1.31 16.61 2.82
N ASP A 558 -2.37 16.83 2.03
CA ASP A 558 -2.41 16.49 0.60
C ASP A 558 -2.51 17.70 -0.37
N GLY A 559 -2.53 18.93 0.16
CA GLY A 559 -2.72 20.18 -0.61
C GLY A 559 -4.15 20.36 -1.16
N THR A 560 -4.41 21.49 -1.81
CA THR A 560 -5.76 21.88 -2.29
C THR A 560 -6.36 20.88 -3.30
N PRO A 561 -7.63 20.46 -3.14
CA PRO A 561 -8.29 19.57 -4.09
C PRO A 561 -8.73 20.32 -5.35
N GLU A 562 -8.51 19.72 -6.53
CA GLU A 562 -9.16 20.17 -7.76
C GLU A 562 -10.66 19.81 -7.74
N LYS A 563 -11.48 20.69 -8.32
CA LYS A 563 -12.95 20.61 -8.30
C LYS A 563 -13.44 19.29 -8.89
N VAL A 564 -14.22 18.56 -8.08
CA VAL A 564 -14.85 17.30 -8.47
C VAL A 564 -15.99 17.56 -9.45
N ILE A 565 -15.90 17.00 -10.65
CA ILE A 565 -16.99 16.96 -11.63
C ILE A 565 -18.06 15.97 -11.13
N LYS A 566 -19.29 16.46 -10.99
CA LYS A 566 -20.46 15.63 -10.71
C LYS A 566 -21.00 15.09 -12.03
N THR A 567 -20.95 13.78 -12.25
CA THR A 567 -21.73 13.11 -13.30
C THR A 567 -23.00 12.54 -12.70
N THR A 568 -24.14 12.80 -13.37
CA THR A 568 -25.44 12.20 -13.09
C THR A 568 -25.65 10.91 -13.90
N PRO A 569 -26.55 10.02 -13.48
CA PRO A 569 -26.81 8.74 -14.16
C PRO A 569 -27.34 8.84 -15.61
N GLU A 570 -27.73 10.03 -16.06
CA GLU A 570 -28.39 10.27 -17.35
C GLU A 570 -27.42 10.39 -18.54
N ILE A 571 -26.10 10.39 -18.31
CA ILE A 571 -25.08 10.52 -19.38
C ILE A 571 -24.64 9.14 -19.91
N ILE A 572 -25.32 8.05 -19.54
CA ILE A 572 -24.96 6.68 -19.94
C ILE A 572 -25.64 6.22 -21.25
N GLU A 573 -26.54 7.01 -21.86
CA GLU A 573 -27.33 6.53 -23.01
C GLU A 573 -27.37 7.40 -24.28
N ASP A 574 -26.52 8.42 -24.46
CA ASP A 574 -26.51 9.17 -25.74
C ASP A 574 -25.10 9.39 -26.32
N GLU A 575 -24.87 8.85 -27.52
CA GLU A 575 -23.56 8.75 -28.20
C GLU A 575 -23.21 9.98 -29.07
N THR A 576 -23.90 11.12 -28.92
CA THR A 576 -23.58 12.32 -29.70
C THR A 576 -23.76 13.60 -28.90
N VAL A 577 -22.73 14.02 -28.16
CA VAL A 577 -22.59 15.41 -27.73
C VAL A 577 -21.13 15.83 -27.90
N ASP A 578 -20.91 16.78 -28.81
CA ASP A 578 -19.59 17.33 -29.13
C ASP A 578 -19.14 18.27 -27.99
N LEU A 579 -17.93 18.06 -27.49
CA LEU A 579 -17.40 18.72 -26.28
C LEU A 579 -16.87 20.14 -26.54
N GLU A 580 -16.91 20.64 -27.78
CA GLU A 580 -16.41 21.97 -28.14
C GLU A 580 -17.45 23.11 -28.05
N GLU A 581 -18.75 22.81 -27.96
CA GLU A 581 -19.80 23.86 -27.95
C GLU A 581 -20.16 24.41 -26.55
N MET A 582 -19.66 23.84 -25.45
CA MET A 582 -19.94 24.36 -24.09
C MET A 582 -18.93 25.40 -23.57
N GLU A 583 -17.81 25.63 -24.25
CA GLU A 583 -16.82 26.64 -23.84
C GLU A 583 -17.13 28.07 -24.34
N THR A 584 -18.11 28.24 -25.24
CA THR A 584 -18.35 29.54 -25.88
C THR A 584 -19.49 30.38 -25.29
N GLU A 585 -20.40 29.82 -24.48
CA GLU A 585 -21.52 30.59 -23.89
C GLU A 585 -21.26 31.19 -22.49
N ALA A 586 -20.09 30.97 -21.88
CA ALA A 586 -19.75 31.53 -20.57
C ALA A 586 -18.95 32.85 -20.63
N SER A 587 -18.86 33.49 -21.81
CA SER A 587 -18.00 34.67 -22.03
C SER A 587 -18.72 35.90 -22.57
N THR A 588 -19.96 36.15 -22.14
CA THR A 588 -20.62 37.46 -22.32
C THR A 588 -21.60 37.74 -21.19
N GLU A 589 -21.25 38.62 -20.26
CA GLU A 589 -22.08 39.77 -19.89
C GLU A 589 -21.34 40.72 -18.94
N GLU A 590 -21.60 42.02 -19.17
CA GLU A 590 -20.81 43.18 -18.79
C GLU A 590 -20.94 43.64 -17.32
N SER A 591 -19.90 44.37 -16.93
CA SER A 591 -19.84 45.33 -15.84
C SER A 591 -21.03 46.30 -15.77
N GLY A 592 -21.64 46.42 -14.58
CA GLY A 592 -22.53 47.53 -14.22
C GLY A 592 -22.51 47.78 -12.71
N GLU A 593 -22.04 48.97 -12.31
CA GLU A 593 -22.09 49.50 -10.94
C GLU A 593 -23.53 49.83 -10.48
N ILE A 594 -23.81 49.75 -9.17
CA ILE A 594 -24.23 50.88 -8.28
C ILE A 594 -24.93 50.41 -6.96
N SER A 595 -24.52 51.11 -5.89
CA SER A 595 -25.19 51.51 -4.62
C SER A 595 -25.31 50.55 -3.42
N GLY A 596 -24.70 51.02 -2.33
CA GLY A 596 -24.75 50.47 -0.97
C GLY A 596 -26.08 50.61 -0.24
N ALA A 597 -26.17 49.90 0.90
CA ALA A 597 -26.66 50.41 2.18
C ALA A 597 -26.28 49.41 3.29
N GLU A 598 -26.08 49.97 4.48
CA GLU A 598 -25.50 49.43 5.71
C GLU A 598 -26.29 48.27 6.33
N SER A 599 -25.61 47.39 7.07
CA SER A 599 -26.18 46.79 8.29
C SER A 599 -25.08 46.39 9.27
N GLU A 600 -25.28 46.84 10.50
CA GLU A 600 -24.38 46.97 11.65
C GLU A 600 -23.76 45.66 12.17
N GLU A 601 -22.50 45.75 12.61
CA GLU A 601 -21.83 44.78 13.48
C GLU A 601 -22.40 44.87 14.90
N GLN A 602 -22.85 43.74 15.46
CA GLN A 602 -22.96 43.57 16.91
C GLN A 602 -22.06 42.42 17.38
N THR A 603 -21.04 42.82 18.13
CA THR A 603 -20.15 41.98 18.94
C THR A 603 -20.92 41.37 20.11
N GLY A 604 -20.94 40.05 20.22
CA GLY A 604 -21.43 39.31 21.38
C GLY A 604 -20.36 38.35 21.90
N GLU A 605 -19.88 38.61 23.11
CA GLU A 605 -18.83 37.89 23.84
C GLU A 605 -19.19 36.42 24.11
N ILE A 606 -18.21 35.51 23.90
CA ILE A 606 -18.29 34.10 24.26
C ILE A 606 -17.72 33.96 25.67
N ASN A 607 -18.58 33.66 26.65
CA ASN A 607 -18.16 33.32 28.01
C ASN A 607 -17.84 31.82 28.12
N ASP A 608 -16.59 31.55 28.43
CA ASP A 608 -16.00 30.28 28.85
C ASP A 608 -16.23 30.06 30.36
N PRO A 609 -16.72 28.90 30.84
CA PRO A 609 -16.73 28.61 32.27
C PRO A 609 -15.61 27.63 32.63
N THR A 610 -14.42 28.17 32.92
CA THR A 610 -13.45 27.50 33.79
C THR A 610 -13.80 27.77 35.26
N GLY A 611 -14.29 26.76 35.98
CA GLY A 611 -14.64 26.86 37.40
C GLY A 611 -14.02 25.76 38.25
N ILE A 612 -13.04 26.15 39.06
CA ILE A 612 -12.33 25.36 40.08
C ILE A 612 -13.30 24.96 41.19
N TYR A 613 -13.30 23.70 41.64
CA TYR A 613 -14.14 23.21 42.74
C TYR A 613 -13.28 22.91 44.00
N GLU A 614 -13.57 23.61 45.10
CA GLU A 614 -13.16 23.22 46.46
C GLU A 614 -14.35 22.59 47.21
N PRO A 615 -14.11 21.66 48.16
CA PRO A 615 -15.15 20.73 48.62
C PRO A 615 -15.93 21.25 49.83
N LYS A 616 -17.26 21.11 49.80
CA LYS A 616 -18.13 21.10 50.99
C LYS A 616 -19.31 20.15 50.81
N GLY A 617 -19.49 19.27 51.80
CA GLY A 617 -20.80 18.98 52.38
C GLY A 617 -21.67 17.93 51.69
N ASP A 618 -21.46 16.68 52.07
CA ASP A 618 -22.44 15.62 52.34
C ASP A 618 -23.92 15.94 52.02
N GLY A 619 -24.36 15.44 50.86
CA GLY A 619 -25.76 15.25 50.46
C GLY A 619 -25.78 14.29 49.28
N GLU A 620 -26.69 13.32 49.27
CA GLU A 620 -26.89 12.39 48.16
C GLU A 620 -27.42 13.15 46.93
N TRP A 621 -26.67 13.16 45.82
CA TRP A 621 -27.14 13.67 44.54
C TRP A 621 -27.32 12.49 43.58
N GLU A 622 -28.56 12.23 43.17
CA GLU A 622 -28.88 11.35 42.04
C GLU A 622 -28.35 11.99 40.76
N ASP A 623 -27.56 11.22 40.02
CA ASP A 623 -26.88 11.63 38.79
C ASP A 623 -27.89 11.64 37.62
N GLU A 624 -28.69 12.70 37.47
CA GLU A 624 -29.55 12.90 36.29
C GLU A 624 -28.72 13.38 35.09
N THR A 625 -27.95 12.47 34.50
CA THR A 625 -27.62 12.60 33.07
C THR A 625 -28.86 12.20 32.27
N PRO A 626 -29.38 13.04 31.35
CA PRO A 626 -30.57 12.68 30.59
C PRO A 626 -30.29 11.41 29.78
N LYS A 627 -31.05 10.34 30.02
CA LYS A 627 -30.99 9.09 29.23
C LYS A 627 -31.19 9.45 27.77
N MET A 628 -30.14 9.32 26.96
CA MET A 628 -30.19 9.54 25.53
C MET A 628 -31.05 8.44 24.90
N VAL A 629 -32.31 8.75 24.59
CA VAL A 629 -33.25 7.81 23.98
C VAL A 629 -32.81 7.52 22.54
N LYS A 630 -32.68 6.23 22.19
CA LYS A 630 -32.39 5.76 20.83
C LYS A 630 -33.69 5.27 20.21
N TYR A 631 -34.22 6.04 19.26
CA TYR A 631 -35.48 5.74 18.57
C TYR A 631 -35.26 4.70 17.47
N HIS A 632 -36.22 3.79 17.30
CA HIS A 632 -36.23 2.81 16.21
C HIS A 632 -37.45 3.01 15.33
N VAL A 633 -37.24 3.22 14.03
CA VAL A 633 -38.33 3.43 13.07
C VAL A 633 -38.24 2.45 11.90
N SER A 634 -39.41 1.99 11.47
CA SER A 634 -39.61 1.26 10.22
C SER A 634 -40.63 1.99 9.35
N GLY A 635 -40.71 1.63 8.08
CA GLY A 635 -41.58 2.23 7.07
C GLY A 635 -41.00 3.49 6.42
N VAL A 636 -39.70 3.78 6.60
CA VAL A 636 -39.04 4.91 5.94
C VAL A 636 -38.51 4.46 4.59
N SER A 637 -38.89 5.15 3.51
CA SER A 637 -38.31 4.90 2.19
C SER A 637 -36.84 5.34 2.18
N VAL A 638 -35.94 4.43 1.84
CA VAL A 638 -34.51 4.70 1.69
C VAL A 638 -34.04 4.19 0.32
N SER A 639 -33.34 5.04 -0.41
CA SER A 639 -32.85 4.75 -1.76
C SER A 639 -31.40 5.18 -1.93
N LYS A 640 -30.72 4.52 -2.88
CA LYS A 640 -29.35 4.85 -3.26
C LYS A 640 -29.38 5.93 -4.35
N ILE A 641 -28.79 7.10 -4.06
CA ILE A 641 -28.74 8.24 -5.00
C ILE A 641 -27.59 8.10 -5.98
N ALA A 642 -26.40 7.73 -5.50
CA ALA A 642 -25.21 7.66 -6.33
C ALA A 642 -24.22 6.61 -5.83
N GLU A 643 -23.42 6.07 -6.76
CA GLU A 643 -22.21 5.31 -6.48
C GLU A 643 -21.05 5.96 -7.20
N ARG A 644 -19.93 6.20 -6.50
CA ARG A 644 -18.70 6.71 -7.10
C ARG A 644 -17.55 5.76 -6.80
N VAL A 645 -16.79 5.42 -7.84
CA VAL A 645 -15.60 4.59 -7.71
C VAL A 645 -14.37 5.48 -7.86
N GLN A 646 -13.45 5.38 -6.91
CA GLN A 646 -12.18 6.12 -6.92
C GLN A 646 -11.01 5.15 -6.76
N TYR A 647 -9.91 5.48 -7.42
CA TYR A 647 -8.68 4.70 -7.41
C TYR A 647 -7.52 5.53 -6.87
N TYR A 648 -6.55 4.84 -6.27
CA TYR A 648 -5.31 5.44 -5.83
C TYR A 648 -4.36 5.63 -7.02
N ASP A 649 -3.97 6.87 -7.31
CA ASP A 649 -3.17 7.21 -8.50
C ASP A 649 -1.64 7.09 -8.29
N SER A 650 -0.86 7.67 -9.22
CA SER A 650 0.61 7.75 -9.13
C SER A 650 1.10 8.64 -8.00
N ASP A 651 0.36 9.70 -7.68
CA ASP A 651 0.76 10.79 -6.79
C ASP A 651 0.24 10.58 -5.37
N GLY A 652 -0.54 9.53 -5.17
CA GLY A 652 -1.05 9.09 -3.89
C GLY A 652 -2.42 9.67 -3.55
N LYS A 653 -3.13 10.22 -4.55
CA LYS A 653 -4.46 10.81 -4.42
C LYS A 653 -5.53 9.84 -4.91
N LEU A 654 -6.75 10.07 -4.42
CA LEU A 654 -7.93 9.36 -4.89
C LEU A 654 -8.54 10.10 -6.08
N VAL A 655 -8.54 9.45 -7.24
CA VAL A 655 -9.07 10.02 -8.48
C VAL A 655 -10.24 9.18 -9.00
N THR A 656 -11.21 9.84 -9.63
CA THR A 656 -12.30 9.21 -10.39
C THR A 656 -11.89 8.91 -11.85
N GLU A 657 -10.58 8.89 -12.13
CA GLU A 657 -10.00 8.72 -13.47
C GLU A 657 -10.44 7.39 -14.11
N SER A 658 -10.88 7.46 -15.38
CA SER A 658 -11.20 6.28 -16.19
C SER A 658 -9.93 5.47 -16.48
N PHE A 659 -10.07 4.18 -16.78
CA PHE A 659 -8.89 3.39 -17.11
C PHE A 659 -8.29 3.79 -18.48
N LYS A 660 -9.12 4.31 -19.39
CA LYS A 660 -8.67 4.95 -20.64
C LYS A 660 -7.69 6.09 -20.38
N ASP A 661 -8.03 7.01 -19.49
CA ASP A 661 -7.18 8.17 -19.18
C ASP A 661 -5.85 7.76 -18.56
N TYR A 662 -5.87 6.78 -17.65
CA TYR A 662 -4.66 6.20 -17.08
C TYR A 662 -3.77 5.55 -18.15
N THR A 663 -4.37 4.79 -19.05
CA THR A 663 -3.68 4.12 -20.17
C THR A 663 -3.07 5.17 -21.09
N ARG A 664 -3.82 6.23 -21.43
CA ARG A 664 -3.35 7.36 -22.22
C ARG A 664 -2.14 8.05 -21.59
N LYS A 665 -2.22 8.40 -20.30
CA LYS A 665 -1.07 9.00 -19.55
C LYS A 665 0.14 8.07 -19.48
N THR A 666 -0.07 6.78 -19.23
CA THR A 666 1.02 5.79 -19.16
C THR A 666 1.70 5.65 -20.52
N MET A 667 0.92 5.60 -21.59
CA MET A 667 1.42 5.47 -22.96
C MET A 667 2.16 6.72 -23.42
N HIS A 668 1.67 7.93 -23.13
CA HIS A 668 2.38 9.17 -23.46
C HIS A 668 3.71 9.33 -22.72
N LYS A 669 3.88 8.70 -21.55
CA LYS A 669 5.18 8.66 -20.86
C LYS A 669 6.19 7.75 -21.56
N GLN A 670 5.74 6.70 -22.24
CA GLN A 670 6.60 5.71 -22.90
C GLN A 670 6.80 6.01 -24.39
N PHE A 671 5.79 6.56 -25.06
CA PHE A 671 5.78 6.87 -26.49
C PHE A 671 5.32 8.30 -26.71
N SER A 672 6.12 9.07 -27.45
CA SER A 672 5.84 10.48 -27.74
C SER A 672 4.67 10.68 -28.72
N SER A 673 4.33 9.68 -29.52
CA SER A 673 3.28 9.75 -30.55
C SER A 673 2.79 8.36 -30.96
N LEU A 674 1.68 8.29 -31.69
CA LEU A 674 1.18 7.07 -32.34
C LEU A 674 2.25 6.46 -33.25
N ASP A 675 2.92 7.26 -34.07
CA ASP A 675 3.99 6.77 -34.96
C ASP A 675 5.14 6.11 -34.19
N ALA A 676 5.51 6.64 -33.02
CA ALA A 676 6.54 6.05 -32.18
C ALA A 676 6.11 4.67 -31.65
N PHE A 677 4.84 4.54 -31.24
CA PHE A 677 4.27 3.27 -30.82
C PHE A 677 4.21 2.26 -31.98
N VAL A 678 3.65 2.65 -33.13
CA VAL A 678 3.52 1.80 -34.32
C VAL A 678 4.89 1.34 -34.82
N LYS A 679 5.87 2.24 -34.85
CA LYS A 679 7.25 1.90 -35.21
C LYS A 679 7.84 0.86 -34.26
N ARG A 680 7.72 1.07 -32.94
CA ARG A 680 8.20 0.12 -31.93
C ARG A 680 7.50 -1.23 -32.03
N TRP A 681 6.20 -1.24 -32.31
CA TRP A 681 5.40 -2.44 -32.52
C TRP A 681 5.92 -3.22 -33.74
N ASN A 682 6.10 -2.54 -34.87
CA ASN A 682 6.54 -3.16 -36.12
C ASN A 682 7.99 -3.66 -36.07
N GLU A 683 8.91 -2.92 -35.45
CA GLU A 683 10.32 -3.29 -35.29
C GLU A 683 10.54 -4.44 -34.29
N ALA A 684 9.54 -4.80 -33.48
CA ALA A 684 9.66 -5.90 -32.53
C ALA A 684 9.71 -7.26 -33.25
N ASP A 685 10.72 -8.08 -32.92
CA ASP A 685 10.84 -9.48 -33.37
C ASP A 685 9.61 -10.31 -32.96
N ARG A 686 8.99 -9.97 -31.82
CA ARG A 686 7.78 -10.60 -31.28
C ARG A 686 6.88 -9.52 -30.69
N LYS A 687 5.65 -9.43 -31.15
CA LYS A 687 4.59 -8.53 -30.63
C LYS A 687 4.21 -8.91 -29.21
N GLU A 688 4.24 -10.21 -28.87
CA GLU A 688 4.04 -10.67 -27.50
C GLU A 688 5.04 -10.01 -26.51
N ALA A 689 6.26 -9.69 -26.96
CA ALA A 689 7.23 -8.99 -26.12
C ALA A 689 6.83 -7.54 -25.85
N VAL A 690 6.19 -6.86 -26.82
CA VAL A 690 5.67 -5.50 -26.64
C VAL A 690 4.45 -5.51 -25.72
N ILE A 691 3.54 -6.47 -25.90
CA ILE A 691 2.37 -6.67 -25.04
C ILE A 691 2.82 -6.86 -23.59
N LYS A 692 3.81 -7.74 -23.37
CA LYS A 692 4.42 -7.96 -22.03
C LYS A 692 5.14 -6.73 -21.51
N GLU A 693 5.83 -5.97 -22.35
CA GLU A 693 6.47 -4.72 -21.94
C GLU A 693 5.44 -3.70 -21.42
N LEU A 694 4.33 -3.54 -22.12
CA LEU A 694 3.23 -2.64 -21.72
C LEU A 694 2.50 -3.15 -20.47
N GLU A 695 2.31 -4.46 -20.36
CA GLU A 695 1.80 -5.09 -19.15
C GLU A 695 2.71 -4.77 -17.95
N LEU A 696 4.02 -4.95 -18.10
CA LEU A 696 5.00 -4.56 -17.09
C LEU A 696 5.01 -3.06 -16.77
N ALA A 697 4.68 -2.21 -17.75
CA ALA A 697 4.51 -0.77 -17.57
C ALA A 697 3.23 -0.40 -16.80
N GLY A 698 2.28 -1.33 -16.67
CA GLY A 698 1.05 -1.16 -15.89
C GLY A 698 -0.25 -1.24 -16.68
N ILE A 699 -0.20 -1.62 -17.97
CA ILE A 699 -1.40 -1.79 -18.79
C ILE A 699 -2.06 -3.14 -18.46
N ILE A 700 -3.31 -3.09 -18.00
CA ILE A 700 -4.13 -4.25 -17.66
C ILE A 700 -5.07 -4.55 -18.84
N TRP A 701 -4.71 -5.50 -19.69
CA TRP A 701 -5.43 -5.81 -20.93
C TRP A 701 -6.90 -6.17 -20.71
N SER A 702 -7.19 -7.00 -19.72
CA SER A 702 -8.58 -7.38 -19.40
C SER A 702 -9.45 -6.19 -19.00
N ALA A 703 -8.87 -5.15 -18.39
CA ALA A 703 -9.62 -3.95 -18.05
C ALA A 703 -9.89 -3.06 -19.27
N LEU A 704 -9.02 -3.06 -20.30
CA LEU A 704 -9.32 -2.41 -21.59
C LEU A 704 -10.37 -3.21 -22.36
N GLU A 705 -10.25 -4.54 -22.38
CA GLU A 705 -11.18 -5.43 -23.05
C GLU A 705 -12.61 -5.35 -22.49
N ASP A 706 -12.77 -5.23 -21.17
CA ASP A 706 -14.09 -5.07 -20.55
C ASP A 706 -14.71 -3.69 -20.85
N GLU A 707 -13.91 -2.67 -21.17
CA GLU A 707 -14.38 -1.30 -21.45
C GLU A 707 -14.63 -1.04 -22.95
N VAL A 708 -13.83 -1.62 -23.83
CA VAL A 708 -13.92 -1.40 -25.29
C VAL A 708 -14.49 -2.62 -26.03
N GLY A 709 -14.11 -3.84 -25.62
CA GLY A 709 -14.56 -5.09 -26.22
C GLY A 709 -13.47 -6.16 -26.38
N LYS A 710 -13.82 -7.42 -26.12
CA LYS A 710 -12.91 -8.59 -26.13
C LYS A 710 -12.46 -9.06 -27.54
N GLU A 711 -13.11 -8.58 -28.59
CA GLU A 711 -12.81 -8.98 -29.97
C GLU A 711 -11.62 -8.19 -30.57
N MET A 712 -11.14 -7.15 -29.89
CA MET A 712 -10.02 -6.32 -30.34
C MET A 712 -8.65 -6.94 -30.02
N ASP A 713 -7.65 -6.61 -30.83
CA ASP A 713 -6.26 -6.94 -30.55
C ASP A 713 -5.67 -5.93 -29.54
N PRO A 714 -4.69 -6.31 -28.71
CA PRO A 714 -3.95 -5.38 -27.86
C PRO A 714 -3.41 -4.13 -28.59
N PHE A 715 -2.99 -4.26 -29.86
CA PHE A 715 -2.61 -3.12 -30.68
C PHE A 715 -3.76 -2.13 -30.89
N ASP A 716 -4.94 -2.64 -31.27
CA ASP A 716 -6.14 -1.84 -31.55
C ASP A 716 -6.71 -1.19 -30.31
N LEU A 717 -6.71 -1.91 -29.19
CA LEU A 717 -7.10 -1.36 -27.89
C LEU A 717 -6.27 -0.12 -27.57
N ILE A 718 -4.96 -0.15 -27.78
CA ILE A 718 -4.08 1.00 -27.57
C ILE A 718 -4.38 2.12 -28.59
N CYS A 719 -4.45 1.79 -29.88
CA CYS A 719 -4.73 2.79 -30.93
C CYS A 719 -6.05 3.53 -30.67
N HIS A 720 -7.10 2.81 -30.26
CA HIS A 720 -8.41 3.37 -29.96
C HIS A 720 -8.41 4.19 -28.66
N VAL A 721 -7.87 3.63 -27.57
CA VAL A 721 -7.97 4.25 -26.24
C VAL A 721 -7.03 5.46 -26.07
N VAL A 722 -5.85 5.41 -26.68
CA VAL A 722 -4.80 6.40 -26.45
C VAL A 722 -4.76 7.47 -27.53
N TYR A 723 -4.98 7.06 -28.78
CA TYR A 723 -4.78 7.88 -29.97
C TYR A 723 -6.07 8.07 -30.77
N ASP A 724 -7.22 7.76 -30.15
CA ASP A 724 -8.57 7.99 -30.64
C ASP A 724 -8.80 7.48 -32.08
N GLN A 725 -8.15 6.35 -32.43
CA GLN A 725 -8.37 5.67 -33.70
C GLN A 725 -9.69 4.90 -33.69
N PRO A 726 -10.34 4.68 -34.85
CA PRO A 726 -11.50 3.78 -34.94
C PRO A 726 -11.16 2.38 -34.39
N PRO A 727 -12.05 1.77 -33.58
CA PRO A 727 -11.81 0.43 -33.06
C PRO A 727 -11.84 -0.57 -34.21
N LEU A 728 -10.85 -1.47 -34.25
CA LEU A 728 -10.74 -2.51 -35.27
C LEU A 728 -10.62 -3.87 -34.60
N THR A 729 -11.54 -4.78 -34.91
CA THR A 729 -11.54 -6.15 -34.38
C THR A 729 -10.50 -7.01 -35.07
N ARG A 730 -10.09 -8.09 -34.40
CA ARG A 730 -9.19 -9.10 -34.99
C ARG A 730 -9.77 -9.70 -36.28
N LYS A 731 -11.10 -9.87 -36.35
CA LYS A 731 -11.81 -10.36 -37.55
C LYS A 731 -11.70 -9.38 -38.73
N GLU A 732 -11.89 -8.09 -38.48
CA GLU A 732 -11.76 -7.06 -39.52
C GLU A 732 -10.32 -6.97 -40.04
N ARG A 733 -9.31 -7.13 -39.17
CA ARG A 733 -7.90 -7.24 -39.62
C ARG A 733 -7.69 -8.43 -40.56
N VAL A 734 -8.22 -9.60 -40.20
CA VAL A 734 -8.15 -10.81 -41.05
C VAL A 734 -8.81 -10.59 -42.41
N GLU A 735 -9.97 -9.93 -42.44
CA GLU A 735 -10.65 -9.61 -43.68
C GLU A 735 -9.84 -8.64 -44.55
N ASN A 736 -9.19 -7.65 -43.95
CA ASN A 736 -8.34 -6.70 -44.67
C ASN A 736 -7.12 -7.38 -45.30
N VAL A 737 -6.47 -8.32 -44.59
CA VAL A 737 -5.39 -9.13 -45.18
C VAL A 737 -5.89 -9.97 -46.35
N LYS A 738 -7.07 -10.60 -46.22
CA LYS A 738 -7.67 -11.41 -47.30
C LYS A 738 -7.99 -10.55 -48.54
N LYS A 739 -8.51 -9.34 -48.36
CA LYS A 739 -8.83 -8.40 -49.47
C LYS A 739 -7.58 -8.00 -50.28
N ARG A 740 -6.40 -7.96 -49.66
CA ARG A 740 -5.13 -7.57 -50.31
C ARG A 740 -4.50 -8.69 -51.16
N ASN A 741 -5.06 -9.90 -51.16
CA ASN A 741 -4.57 -11.05 -51.94
C ASN A 741 -3.09 -11.42 -51.69
N TYR A 742 -2.57 -11.11 -50.49
CA TYR A 742 -1.17 -11.35 -50.09
C TYR A 742 -0.72 -12.81 -50.25
N PHE A 743 -1.64 -13.77 -50.08
CA PHE A 743 -1.34 -15.20 -50.10
C PHE A 743 -0.93 -15.76 -51.46
N THR A 744 -1.22 -15.06 -52.57
CA THR A 744 -1.03 -15.56 -53.94
C THR A 744 0.43 -15.88 -54.32
N LYS A 745 1.41 -15.34 -53.57
CA LYS A 745 2.84 -15.65 -53.76
C LYS A 745 3.30 -16.98 -53.16
N TYR A 746 2.48 -17.61 -52.32
CA TYR A 746 2.79 -18.87 -51.63
C TYR A 746 2.16 -20.09 -52.31
N SER A 747 2.71 -21.27 -52.05
CA SER A 747 2.14 -22.56 -52.50
C SER A 747 0.75 -22.81 -51.89
N GLU A 748 -0.09 -23.62 -52.53
CA GLU A 748 -1.44 -23.94 -52.03
C GLU A 748 -1.43 -24.46 -50.58
N THR A 749 -0.46 -25.31 -50.24
CA THR A 749 -0.27 -25.79 -48.86
C THR A 749 0.10 -24.66 -47.90
N ALA A 750 1.01 -23.75 -48.29
CA ALA A 750 1.36 -22.60 -47.46
C ALA A 750 0.19 -21.61 -47.31
N GLN A 751 -0.61 -21.39 -48.36
CA GLN A 751 -1.81 -20.56 -48.28
C GLN A 751 -2.84 -21.12 -47.28
N GLN A 752 -3.06 -22.44 -47.28
CA GLN A 752 -3.93 -23.09 -46.30
C GLN A 752 -3.39 -22.92 -44.87
N VAL A 753 -2.08 -23.09 -44.66
CA VAL A 753 -1.45 -22.89 -43.34
C VAL A 753 -1.62 -21.45 -42.88
N LEU A 754 -1.24 -20.46 -43.70
CA LEU A 754 -1.35 -19.04 -43.35
C LEU A 754 -2.81 -18.60 -43.15
N GLY A 755 -3.74 -19.14 -43.95
CA GLY A 755 -5.17 -18.91 -43.79
C GLY A 755 -5.71 -19.45 -42.46
N ASN A 756 -5.30 -20.65 -42.06
CA ASN A 756 -5.68 -21.24 -40.77
C ASN A 756 -5.03 -20.47 -39.59
N LEU A 757 -3.81 -19.94 -39.76
CA LEU A 757 -3.17 -19.08 -38.76
C LEU A 757 -3.94 -17.77 -38.57
N LEU A 758 -4.46 -17.17 -39.64
CA LEU A 758 -5.33 -15.98 -39.53
C LEU A 758 -6.63 -16.28 -38.78
N VAL A 759 -7.24 -17.45 -38.99
CA VAL A 759 -8.44 -17.85 -38.23
C VAL A 759 -8.10 -17.97 -36.74
N LYS A 760 -6.99 -18.65 -36.41
CA LYS A 760 -6.50 -18.73 -35.03
C LYS A 760 -6.22 -17.36 -34.42
N TYR A 761 -5.65 -16.43 -35.18
CA TYR A 761 -5.48 -15.05 -34.74
C TYR A 761 -6.80 -14.34 -34.43
N ALA A 762 -7.80 -14.47 -35.31
CA ALA A 762 -9.12 -13.88 -35.08
C ALA A 762 -9.74 -14.37 -33.76
N ASP A 763 -9.57 -15.66 -33.44
CA ASP A 763 -10.15 -16.28 -32.27
C ASP A 763 -9.33 -16.03 -30.98
N GLU A 764 -8.01 -16.22 -31.05
CA GLU A 764 -7.14 -16.35 -29.87
C GLU A 764 -6.03 -15.26 -29.79
N GLY A 765 -5.75 -14.53 -30.87
CA GLY A 765 -4.83 -13.37 -30.91
C GLY A 765 -3.43 -13.67 -31.46
N VAL A 766 -2.53 -12.68 -31.40
CA VAL A 766 -1.20 -12.73 -32.04
C VAL A 766 -0.27 -13.83 -31.54
N GLN A 767 -0.50 -14.33 -30.32
CA GLN A 767 0.32 -15.38 -29.71
C GLN A 767 0.29 -16.69 -30.51
N GLU A 768 -0.85 -17.02 -31.14
CA GLU A 768 -0.99 -18.23 -31.95
C GLU A 768 -0.22 -18.16 -33.28
N ILE A 769 0.06 -16.96 -33.80
CA ILE A 769 0.87 -16.78 -35.00
C ILE A 769 2.36 -16.98 -34.70
N GLU A 770 2.83 -16.41 -33.58
CA GLU A 770 4.24 -16.45 -33.20
C GLU A 770 4.70 -17.83 -32.67
N ASN A 771 3.76 -18.66 -32.21
CA ASN A 771 4.07 -19.95 -31.60
C ASN A 771 4.06 -21.09 -32.63
N ILE A 772 5.24 -21.58 -33.03
CA ILE A 772 5.36 -22.72 -33.96
C ILE A 772 4.67 -24.01 -33.48
N GLN A 773 4.37 -24.14 -32.19
CA GLN A 773 3.62 -25.28 -31.65
C GLN A 773 2.14 -25.28 -32.06
N VAL A 774 1.61 -24.15 -32.56
CA VAL A 774 0.27 -24.07 -33.14
C VAL A 774 0.06 -25.09 -34.26
N LEU A 775 1.13 -25.46 -34.98
CA LEU A 775 1.08 -26.48 -36.03
C LEU A 775 0.81 -27.91 -35.50
N LYS A 776 0.72 -28.10 -34.19
CA LYS A 776 0.35 -29.38 -33.55
C LYS A 776 -1.11 -29.43 -33.11
N VAL A 777 -1.86 -28.34 -33.22
CA VAL A 777 -3.28 -28.26 -32.83
C VAL A 777 -4.18 -28.24 -34.05
N LYS A 778 -5.47 -28.49 -33.85
CA LYS A 778 -6.46 -28.44 -34.94
C LYS A 778 -6.58 -27.03 -35.52
N PRO A 779 -6.71 -26.89 -36.85
CA PRO A 779 -6.80 -27.95 -37.87
C PRO A 779 -5.44 -28.38 -38.49
N PHE A 780 -4.29 -27.93 -37.95
CA PHE A 780 -2.97 -28.18 -38.54
C PHE A 780 -2.49 -29.63 -38.37
N ASP A 781 -2.89 -30.31 -37.30
CA ASP A 781 -2.62 -31.72 -37.05
C ASP A 781 -3.16 -32.64 -38.17
N GLU A 782 -4.24 -32.24 -38.83
CA GLU A 782 -4.83 -32.92 -39.98
C GLU A 782 -4.03 -32.70 -41.28
N MET A 783 -3.17 -31.67 -41.34
CA MET A 783 -2.32 -31.36 -42.50
C MET A 783 -0.97 -32.11 -42.50
N GLY A 784 -0.61 -32.76 -41.39
CA GLY A 784 0.59 -33.57 -41.25
C GLY A 784 1.44 -33.18 -40.03
N ARG A 785 2.66 -33.73 -39.93
CA ARG A 785 3.58 -33.35 -38.84
C ARG A 785 4.13 -31.94 -39.08
N PRO A 786 4.44 -31.14 -38.04
CA PRO A 786 4.92 -29.76 -38.21
C PRO A 786 6.11 -29.61 -39.18
N LEU A 787 7.09 -30.53 -39.13
CA LEU A 787 8.23 -30.50 -40.06
C LEU A 787 7.83 -30.79 -41.51
N GLU A 788 6.81 -31.61 -41.74
CA GLU A 788 6.30 -31.92 -43.08
C GLU A 788 5.49 -30.74 -43.63
N ILE A 789 4.68 -30.08 -42.79
CA ILE A 789 3.93 -28.87 -43.14
C ILE A 789 4.90 -27.77 -43.56
N ILE A 790 5.94 -27.52 -42.74
CA ILE A 790 6.97 -26.51 -43.02
C ILE A 790 7.70 -26.84 -44.33
N LYS A 791 8.13 -28.09 -44.51
CA LYS A 791 8.87 -28.50 -45.70
C LYS A 791 8.04 -28.42 -46.99
N LYS A 792 6.77 -28.83 -46.94
CA LYS A 792 5.87 -28.82 -48.12
C LYS A 792 5.39 -27.41 -48.46
N GLY A 793 5.07 -26.59 -47.46
CA GLY A 793 4.55 -25.24 -47.66
C GLY A 793 5.63 -24.21 -47.96
N PHE A 794 6.75 -24.25 -47.22
CA PHE A 794 7.70 -23.14 -47.08
C PHE A 794 9.16 -23.53 -47.36
N GLY A 795 9.41 -24.81 -47.68
CA GLY A 795 10.74 -25.35 -47.98
C GLY A 795 11.55 -25.70 -46.73
N ASP A 796 11.80 -24.73 -45.86
CA ASP A 796 12.51 -24.92 -44.60
C ASP A 796 11.94 -24.06 -43.47
N LYS A 797 12.53 -24.19 -42.27
CA LYS A 797 12.10 -23.45 -41.08
C LYS A 797 12.28 -21.93 -41.24
N ASN A 798 13.30 -21.48 -41.96
CA ASN A 798 13.55 -20.05 -42.16
C ASN A 798 12.49 -19.45 -43.09
N GLY A 799 12.12 -20.17 -44.16
CA GLY A 799 11.03 -19.79 -45.06
C GLY A 799 9.68 -19.68 -44.33
N TYR A 800 9.41 -20.59 -43.39
CA TYR A 800 8.22 -20.49 -42.54
C TYR A 800 8.26 -19.25 -41.64
N LEU A 801 9.36 -19.02 -40.92
CA LEU A 801 9.50 -17.86 -40.03
C LEU A 801 9.41 -16.54 -40.80
N GLN A 802 9.98 -16.47 -42.01
CA GLN A 802 9.85 -15.32 -42.88
C GLN A 802 8.40 -15.10 -43.32
N ALA A 803 7.70 -16.15 -43.74
CA ALA A 803 6.31 -16.06 -44.16
C ALA A 803 5.37 -15.62 -43.03
N VAL A 804 5.64 -16.09 -41.81
CA VAL A 804 4.93 -15.66 -40.59
C VAL A 804 5.22 -14.19 -40.27
N SER A 805 6.48 -13.76 -40.32
CA SER A 805 6.86 -12.36 -40.09
C SER A 805 6.20 -11.41 -41.10
N GLU A 806 6.17 -11.79 -42.38
CA GLU A 806 5.49 -11.01 -43.40
C GLU A 806 3.96 -11.03 -43.23
N LEU A 807 3.36 -12.15 -42.77
CA LEU A 807 1.93 -12.21 -42.42
C LEU A 807 1.60 -11.25 -41.27
N GLU A 808 2.43 -11.19 -40.24
CA GLU A 808 2.26 -10.25 -39.13
C GLU A 808 2.35 -8.79 -39.61
N GLN A 809 3.30 -8.48 -40.50
CA GLN A 809 3.38 -7.15 -41.09
C GLN A 809 2.08 -6.79 -41.81
N GLU A 810 1.52 -7.69 -42.62
CA GLU A 810 0.25 -7.45 -43.32
C GLU A 810 -0.94 -7.27 -42.37
N ILE A 811 -0.99 -8.01 -41.26
CA ILE A 811 -2.04 -7.86 -40.24
C ILE A 811 -2.04 -6.45 -39.66
N TYR A 812 -0.86 -5.90 -39.38
CA TYR A 812 -0.69 -4.59 -38.70
C TYR A 812 -0.39 -3.42 -39.64
N GLN A 813 -0.27 -3.67 -40.95
CA GLN A 813 -0.04 -2.63 -41.94
C GLN A 813 -1.33 -1.82 -42.13
N SER A 814 -1.27 -0.56 -41.70
CA SER A 814 -2.34 0.44 -41.72
C SER A 814 -3.18 0.34 -43.00
N ALA A 815 -4.51 0.30 -42.84
CA ALA A 815 -5.43 0.53 -43.96
C ALA A 815 -5.54 2.03 -44.24
#